data_AF-A0A6J7P7M7-F1
#
_entry.id   AF-A0A6J7P7M7-F1
#
_cell.length_a   1.000
_cell.length_b   1.000
_cell.length_c   1.000
_cell.angle_alpha   90.00
_cell.angle_beta   90.00
_cell.angle_gamma   90.00
#
_symmetry.space_group_name_H-M   'P 1'
#
loop_
_entity.id
_entity.type
_entity.pdbx_description
1 polymer ?
#
loop_
_entity_poly.entity_id
_entity_poly.type
_entity_poly.pdbx_seq_one_letter_code
_entity_poly.pdbx_strand_id
1 'polypeptide(L)'
;MDLRDAVLAENEQLRVRVSALESGLSEYRRQMDEVLSSLSWRLTSPLRVMSGRARRLRTAPQRFRRSLASSTSSPATSGLFPPSDVPVNLTELVAQLAVPPSSLQGTRPQPAEHRATSGILVVAHVYYPEVWSDIADRLARMPEPFDLVVTLVVDRADWLVPQILGQFPGAKVEIVPNRGRDIAPLVSLANRGFFDGYEAILKVHTKRSPHRIDGDGWRIRLLDALLESPSSISHIVELLRRDPSLGLVVPTGHVSGPEHWGRNKPLVEALASRLPMAYDADTLAFAAGSMFWCRPWVLQRLADLCLSPDDFQDEAGHTDGTTAHALERMVGLLSSVSGLDTITTDEVASRLQRRRSSPPRPTTLAFYLPQYHRIAENDEWWGEGFTDWRNVAAASRLFPSHAQPLAPTELGEYDLGDVDVMRQQAALARQHGVDGFVMHHYWFDGRPLLERPMQNLLASPDIDFPFALCWANESWTRRWDGLESDVLLAQTFSEGWQDRFFDDLLPALRDPRYLHVGGKPLLVVYRVGQLPHAGAVISHWKARAAAAGLGGLHVLAVGPSRDFEAIPADAESALDGLVHFPPLGGIGLHSLGHIAPGYDSGHPGDVLSYDAAVEGAALSGAGQGGLRLHPGVMPGWDNTARRGPAAYVFHGSNPLTFRRWMSLAARASVAAGPEPLVFINAWNEWAEGAHLEPDARFGRGFLEAVCDVLGSPGAEKIASGVPHPRSDRVTQ
;
A
#
# COMPACT_ATOMS: atom_id res chain seq x y z
N MET A 1 40.40 34.91 -45.19
CA MET A 1 39.71 33.63 -45.44
C MET A 1 38.23 33.97 -45.48
N ASP A 2 37.60 33.83 -46.64
CA ASP A 2 36.31 34.41 -46.96
C ASP A 2 35.17 33.71 -46.19
N LEU A 3 34.15 34.44 -45.73
CA LEU A 3 33.08 33.93 -44.86
C LEU A 3 32.33 32.76 -45.54
N ARG A 4 32.25 32.82 -46.86
CA ARG A 4 31.69 31.78 -47.73
C ARG A 4 32.48 30.47 -47.65
N ASP A 5 33.79 30.53 -47.58
CA ASP A 5 34.65 29.34 -47.51
C ASP A 5 34.56 28.66 -46.13
N ALA A 6 34.37 29.45 -45.06
CA ALA A 6 34.15 28.93 -43.71
C ALA A 6 32.80 28.20 -43.59
N VAL A 7 31.73 28.76 -44.13
CA VAL A 7 30.39 28.14 -44.13
C VAL A 7 30.32 26.89 -45.00
N LEU A 8 31.07 26.86 -46.12
CA LEU A 8 31.19 25.67 -46.96
C LEU A 8 31.97 24.56 -46.25
N ALA A 9 33.06 24.90 -45.54
CA ALA A 9 33.81 23.93 -44.75
C ALA A 9 33.00 23.35 -43.59
N GLU A 10 32.19 24.17 -42.91
CA GLU A 10 31.31 23.74 -41.83
C GLU A 10 30.16 22.85 -42.34
N ASN A 11 29.54 23.19 -43.47
CA ASN A 11 28.54 22.34 -44.11
C ASN A 11 29.10 20.98 -44.53
N GLU A 12 30.33 20.95 -45.05
CA GLU A 12 30.98 19.70 -45.43
C GLU A 12 31.27 18.84 -44.19
N GLN A 13 31.73 19.44 -43.09
CA GLN A 13 31.89 18.73 -41.81
C GLN A 13 30.57 18.19 -41.26
N LEU A 14 29.48 18.95 -41.37
CA LEU A 14 28.15 18.51 -40.93
C LEU A 14 27.63 17.35 -41.79
N ARG A 15 27.82 17.40 -43.11
CA ARG A 15 27.44 16.30 -44.02
C ARG A 15 28.21 15.02 -43.74
N VAL A 16 29.52 15.10 -43.50
CA VAL A 16 30.33 13.95 -43.09
C VAL A 16 29.84 13.38 -41.76
N ARG A 17 29.43 14.23 -40.81
CA ARG A 17 28.95 13.80 -39.50
C ARG A 17 27.56 13.16 -39.56
N VAL A 18 26.66 13.70 -40.38
CA VAL A 18 25.34 13.08 -40.65
C VAL A 18 25.50 11.73 -41.33
N SER A 19 26.36 11.62 -42.34
CA SER A 19 26.63 10.34 -43.02
C SER A 19 27.25 9.29 -42.08
N ALA A 20 28.14 9.71 -41.17
CA ALA A 20 28.70 8.85 -40.13
C ALA A 20 27.63 8.39 -39.11
N LEU A 21 26.68 9.26 -38.76
CA LEU A 21 25.57 8.93 -37.87
C LEU A 21 24.55 7.99 -38.53
N GLU A 22 24.22 8.20 -39.81
CA GLU A 22 23.34 7.31 -40.58
C GLU A 22 23.97 5.93 -40.80
N SER A 23 25.28 5.89 -41.05
CA SER A 23 26.04 4.63 -41.11
C SER A 23 26.08 3.94 -39.74
N GLY A 24 26.24 4.70 -38.65
CA GLY A 24 26.17 4.20 -37.28
C GLY A 24 24.79 3.66 -36.92
N LEU A 25 23.71 4.34 -37.31
CA LEU A 25 22.32 3.89 -37.10
C LEU A 25 22.02 2.61 -37.89
N SER A 26 22.54 2.50 -39.11
CA SER A 26 22.37 1.33 -39.98
C SER A 26 23.19 0.13 -39.48
N GLU A 27 24.41 0.36 -38.99
CA GLU A 27 25.22 -0.63 -38.29
C GLU A 27 24.54 -1.10 -37.00
N TYR A 28 23.97 -0.18 -36.22
CA TYR A 28 23.25 -0.49 -34.98
C TYR A 28 21.99 -1.31 -35.24
N ARG A 29 21.20 -0.98 -36.28
CA ARG A 29 20.02 -1.76 -36.70
C ARG A 29 20.41 -3.16 -37.18
N ARG A 30 21.47 -3.29 -37.97
CA ARG A 30 22.01 -4.59 -38.40
C ARG A 30 22.53 -5.43 -37.22
N GLN A 31 23.23 -4.81 -36.26
CA GLN A 31 23.67 -5.49 -35.03
C GLN A 31 22.48 -5.90 -34.16
N MET A 32 21.40 -5.11 -34.14
CA MET A 32 20.17 -5.47 -33.42
C MET A 32 19.43 -6.62 -34.10
N ASP A 33 19.36 -6.65 -35.43
CA ASP A 33 18.78 -7.76 -36.20
C ASP A 33 19.60 -9.06 -36.07
N GLU A 34 20.94 -8.96 -35.97
CA GLU A 34 21.82 -10.10 -35.66
C GLU A 34 21.70 -10.59 -34.20
N VAL A 35 21.45 -9.68 -33.24
CA VAL A 35 21.20 -10.03 -31.83
C VAL A 35 19.82 -10.69 -31.63
N LEU A 36 18.80 -10.25 -32.38
CA LEU A 36 17.45 -10.79 -32.31
C LEU A 36 17.29 -12.15 -33.02
N SER A 37 18.25 -12.55 -33.86
CA SER A 37 18.20 -13.80 -34.63
C SER A 37 19.26 -14.86 -34.25
N SER A 38 20.15 -14.58 -33.28
CA SER A 38 21.26 -15.47 -32.91
C SER A 38 21.02 -16.22 -31.58
N LEU A 39 20.93 -17.56 -31.67
CA LEU A 39 20.77 -18.51 -30.55
C LEU A 39 21.94 -18.55 -29.53
N SER A 40 22.97 -17.72 -29.69
CA SER A 40 24.16 -17.69 -28.82
C SER A 40 24.07 -16.68 -27.65
N TRP A 41 23.09 -15.76 -27.67
CA TRP A 41 22.94 -14.71 -26.64
C TRP A 41 22.34 -15.22 -25.31
N ARG A 42 21.76 -16.44 -25.29
CA ARG A 42 21.17 -17.06 -24.09
C ARG A 42 22.17 -17.63 -23.08
N LEU A 43 23.48 -17.62 -23.35
CA LEU A 43 24.46 -18.35 -22.52
C LEU A 43 25.55 -17.51 -21.84
N THR A 44 25.60 -16.18 -21.97
CA THR A 44 26.67 -15.38 -21.32
C THR A 44 26.24 -14.07 -20.64
N SER A 45 24.94 -13.88 -20.41
CA SER A 45 24.39 -12.73 -19.67
C SER A 45 24.90 -12.51 -18.23
N PRO A 46 25.38 -13.50 -17.44
CA PRO A 46 25.72 -13.24 -16.03
C PRO A 46 27.06 -12.53 -15.73
N LEU A 47 27.87 -12.12 -16.72
CA LEU A 47 29.25 -11.69 -16.44
C LEU A 47 29.63 -10.26 -16.84
N ARG A 48 28.67 -9.35 -17.05
CA ARG A 48 28.98 -7.98 -17.52
C ARG A 48 28.42 -6.81 -16.70
N VAL A 49 28.26 -6.97 -15.38
CA VAL A 49 28.08 -5.83 -14.47
C VAL A 49 29.01 -5.97 -13.26
N MET A 50 30.30 -5.72 -13.45
CA MET A 50 31.24 -5.39 -12.35
C MET A 50 32.44 -4.61 -12.88
N SER A 51 32.41 -3.27 -12.79
CA SER A 51 33.59 -2.44 -12.51
C SER A 51 33.21 -0.97 -12.30
N GLY A 52 33.32 -0.51 -11.05
CA GLY A 52 33.08 0.90 -10.67
C GLY A 52 32.87 1.10 -9.18
N ARG A 53 33.77 0.58 -8.35
CA ARG A 53 33.68 0.60 -6.87
C ARG A 53 33.77 2.00 -6.26
N ALA A 54 32.79 2.29 -5.40
CA ALA A 54 32.94 2.64 -3.99
C ALA A 54 33.92 3.75 -3.54
N ARG A 55 33.37 4.81 -2.93
CA ARG A 55 33.88 5.29 -1.62
C ARG A 55 32.83 6.07 -0.82
N ARG A 56 32.74 5.71 0.47
CA ARG A 56 32.01 6.34 1.60
C ARG A 56 30.58 5.89 1.88
N LEU A 57 30.43 4.67 2.41
CA LEU A 57 29.41 4.37 3.43
C LEU A 57 30.04 3.44 4.48
N ARG A 58 30.44 4.03 5.60
CA ARG A 58 30.77 3.31 6.84
C ARG A 58 29.88 3.91 7.92
N THR A 59 28.77 3.23 8.20
CA THR A 59 28.03 3.08 9.48
C THR A 59 26.54 2.84 9.21
N ALA A 60 26.16 1.60 8.90
CA ALA A 60 24.77 1.13 8.99
C ALA A 60 24.76 -0.38 9.39
N PRO A 61 23.78 -0.86 10.17
CA PRO A 61 23.81 -2.21 10.76
C PRO A 61 23.60 -3.33 9.74
N GLN A 62 24.21 -4.49 9.99
CA GLN A 62 24.24 -5.68 9.11
C GLN A 62 22.86 -6.21 8.64
N ARG A 63 21.74 -5.88 9.32
CA ARG A 63 20.39 -6.34 8.92
C ARG A 63 19.91 -5.71 7.60
N PHE A 64 20.30 -4.47 7.28
CA PHE A 64 19.96 -3.81 6.02
C PHE A 64 20.68 -4.41 4.79
N ARG A 65 21.82 -5.09 5.01
CA ARG A 65 22.61 -5.69 3.92
C ARG A 65 21.98 -6.93 3.32
N ARG A 66 21.09 -7.66 4.01
CA ARG A 66 20.45 -8.85 3.42
C ARG A 66 19.25 -8.51 2.55
N SER A 67 18.49 -7.46 2.86
CA SER A 67 17.35 -7.01 2.04
C SER A 67 17.77 -6.27 0.77
N LEU A 68 18.96 -5.66 0.72
CA LEU A 68 19.45 -4.92 -0.45
C LEU A 68 20.50 -5.70 -1.28
N ALA A 69 20.90 -6.90 -0.85
CA ALA A 69 21.89 -7.71 -1.56
C ALA A 69 21.29 -8.64 -2.65
N SER A 70 20.00 -8.53 -2.94
CA SER A 70 19.31 -9.28 -4.01
C SER A 70 19.19 -8.50 -5.34
N SER A 71 19.86 -7.35 -5.52
CA SER A 71 19.67 -6.49 -6.70
C SER A 71 20.24 -7.04 -8.02
N THR A 72 20.33 -8.36 -8.18
CA THR A 72 20.57 -9.08 -9.45
C THR A 72 19.70 -10.34 -9.60
N SER A 73 18.71 -10.61 -8.72
CA SER A 73 17.73 -11.68 -8.93
C SER A 73 16.51 -11.16 -9.69
N SER A 74 15.95 -11.99 -10.58
CA SER A 74 14.62 -11.74 -11.15
C SER A 74 13.60 -11.51 -10.03
N PRO A 75 12.59 -10.64 -10.22
CA PRO A 75 11.59 -10.39 -9.19
C PRO A 75 10.87 -11.67 -8.80
N ALA A 76 10.46 -11.77 -7.54
CA ALA A 76 9.63 -12.89 -7.10
C ALA A 76 8.29 -12.86 -7.85
N THR A 77 7.89 -14.01 -8.40
CA THR A 77 6.62 -14.16 -9.12
C THR A 77 5.68 -15.19 -8.49
N SER A 78 6.18 -15.98 -7.53
CA SER A 78 5.35 -16.90 -6.73
C SER A 78 4.24 -16.12 -6.02
N GLY A 79 3.02 -16.63 -6.12
CA GLY A 79 1.82 -16.04 -5.50
C GLY A 79 1.14 -14.93 -6.30
N LEU A 80 1.72 -14.44 -7.40
CA LEU A 80 1.05 -13.47 -8.28
C LEU A 80 -0.04 -14.13 -9.13
N PHE A 81 0.18 -15.35 -9.59
CA PHE A 81 -0.76 -16.12 -10.38
C PHE A 81 -0.93 -17.53 -9.80
N PRO A 82 -2.03 -18.23 -10.10
CA PRO A 82 -2.18 -19.63 -9.73
C PRO A 82 -1.01 -20.49 -10.22
N PRO A 83 -0.58 -21.51 -9.47
CA PRO A 83 0.56 -22.33 -9.86
C PRO A 83 0.26 -23.12 -11.13
N SER A 84 1.23 -23.15 -12.06
CA SER A 84 1.13 -23.91 -13.31
C SER A 84 1.41 -25.40 -13.14
N ASP A 85 2.33 -25.76 -12.23
CA ASP A 85 2.76 -27.14 -11.99
C ASP A 85 2.24 -27.64 -10.65
N VAL A 86 1.17 -28.44 -10.71
CA VAL A 86 0.47 -28.94 -9.51
C VAL A 86 0.52 -30.46 -9.47
N PRO A 87 0.95 -31.08 -8.35
CA PRO A 87 0.84 -32.53 -8.18
C PRO A 87 -0.59 -33.02 -8.37
N VAL A 88 -0.78 -34.12 -9.11
CA VAL A 88 -2.11 -34.67 -9.48
C VAL A 88 -3.06 -34.82 -8.29
N ASN A 89 -2.55 -35.21 -7.13
CA ASN A 89 -3.34 -35.40 -5.92
C ASN A 89 -3.70 -34.10 -5.16
N LEU A 90 -3.26 -32.95 -5.66
CA LEU A 90 -3.60 -31.62 -5.14
C LEU A 90 -4.30 -30.76 -6.20
N THR A 91 -4.42 -31.20 -7.45
CA THR A 91 -4.98 -30.41 -8.56
C THR A 91 -6.36 -29.85 -8.25
N GLU A 92 -7.28 -30.69 -7.75
CA GLU A 92 -8.64 -30.27 -7.42
C GLU A 92 -8.67 -29.23 -6.29
N LEU A 93 -7.88 -29.47 -5.23
CA LEU A 93 -7.79 -28.54 -4.11
C LEU A 93 -7.14 -27.22 -4.50
N VAL A 94 -6.08 -27.24 -5.32
CA VAL A 94 -5.45 -26.01 -5.83
C VAL A 94 -6.43 -25.21 -6.69
N ALA A 95 -7.17 -25.88 -7.59
CA ALA A 95 -8.18 -25.22 -8.41
C ALA A 95 -9.28 -24.59 -7.56
N GLN A 96 -9.73 -25.27 -6.50
CA GLN A 96 -10.67 -24.73 -5.52
C GLN A 96 -10.08 -23.51 -4.80
N LEU A 97 -8.85 -23.60 -4.29
CA LEU A 97 -8.20 -22.53 -3.53
C LEU A 97 -7.75 -21.34 -4.38
N ALA A 98 -7.60 -21.48 -5.69
CA ALA A 98 -7.21 -20.37 -6.57
C ALA A 98 -8.35 -19.37 -6.82
N VAL A 99 -9.61 -19.77 -6.60
CA VAL A 99 -10.79 -18.94 -6.93
C VAL A 99 -11.72 -18.87 -5.72
N PRO A 100 -12.14 -17.67 -5.25
CA PRO A 100 -13.13 -17.55 -4.19
C PRO A 100 -14.46 -18.23 -4.55
N PRO A 101 -15.22 -18.74 -3.56
CA PRO A 101 -16.59 -19.19 -3.78
C PRO A 101 -17.44 -18.10 -4.44
N SER A 102 -18.36 -18.45 -5.34
CA SER A 102 -19.17 -17.46 -6.09
C SER A 102 -19.93 -16.49 -5.20
N SER A 103 -20.35 -16.92 -4.00
CA SER A 103 -21.01 -16.08 -2.99
C SER A 103 -20.11 -15.04 -2.32
N LEU A 104 -18.78 -15.18 -2.44
CA LEU A 104 -17.76 -14.29 -1.88
C LEU A 104 -16.87 -13.67 -2.96
N GLN A 105 -17.22 -13.85 -4.24
CA GLN A 105 -16.45 -13.28 -5.35
C GLN A 105 -16.67 -11.76 -5.43
N GLY A 106 -15.57 -11.01 -5.30
CA GLY A 106 -15.57 -9.57 -5.49
C GLY A 106 -16.15 -8.76 -4.33
N THR A 107 -16.51 -9.40 -3.20
CA THR A 107 -16.96 -8.70 -1.99
C THR A 107 -16.31 -9.29 -0.74
N ARG A 108 -15.55 -8.47 0.01
CA ARG A 108 -15.04 -8.83 1.33
C ARG A 108 -16.24 -9.11 2.27
N PRO A 109 -16.20 -10.17 3.10
CA PRO A 109 -17.23 -10.39 4.11
C PRO A 109 -17.42 -9.15 4.99
N GLN A 110 -18.68 -8.73 5.21
CA GLN A 110 -18.94 -7.58 6.08
C GLN A 110 -18.67 -7.95 7.54
N PRO A 111 -17.92 -7.11 8.28
CA PRO A 111 -17.67 -7.34 9.68
C PRO A 111 -18.99 -7.30 10.48
N ALA A 112 -19.14 -8.20 11.43
CA ALA A 112 -20.23 -8.13 12.40
C ALA A 112 -19.97 -6.96 13.37
N GLU A 113 -21.01 -6.47 14.06
CA GLU A 113 -20.85 -5.50 15.15
C GLU A 113 -20.13 -6.14 16.36
N HIS A 114 -18.82 -6.36 16.26
CA HIS A 114 -17.96 -6.64 17.40
C HIS A 114 -17.23 -5.36 17.78
N ARG A 115 -17.31 -4.99 19.06
CA ARG A 115 -16.53 -3.89 19.64
C ARG A 115 -15.57 -4.47 20.67
N ALA A 116 -14.28 -4.20 20.48
CA ALA A 116 -13.26 -4.50 21.48
C ALA A 116 -13.61 -3.79 22.80
N THR A 117 -13.50 -4.50 23.92
CA THR A 117 -13.68 -3.91 25.26
C THR A 117 -12.34 -3.69 25.97
N SER A 118 -11.27 -4.20 25.38
CA SER A 118 -9.89 -4.13 25.87
C SER A 118 -8.90 -4.00 24.70
N GLY A 119 -7.64 -3.68 25.00
CA GLY A 119 -6.58 -3.62 23.97
C GLY A 119 -6.05 -5.00 23.55
N ILE A 120 -6.35 -6.06 24.30
CA ILE A 120 -5.83 -7.42 24.07
C ILE A 120 -6.97 -8.37 23.75
N LEU A 121 -6.84 -9.11 22.65
CA LEU A 121 -7.69 -10.26 22.35
C LEU A 121 -6.92 -11.56 22.57
N VAL A 122 -7.52 -12.50 23.28
CA VAL A 122 -7.06 -13.88 23.35
C VAL A 122 -8.00 -14.76 22.53
N VAL A 123 -7.46 -15.47 21.54
CA VAL A 123 -8.18 -16.49 20.76
C VAL A 123 -7.64 -17.86 21.15
N ALA A 124 -8.46 -18.65 21.83
CA ALA A 124 -8.13 -20.00 22.25
C ALA A 124 -8.98 -21.03 21.50
N HIS A 125 -8.34 -21.93 20.75
CA HIS A 125 -9.03 -23.08 20.16
C HIS A 125 -8.89 -24.34 21.03
N VAL A 126 -10.02 -24.94 21.41
CA VAL A 126 -10.10 -26.09 22.30
C VAL A 126 -10.60 -27.31 21.53
N TYR A 127 -9.67 -28.19 21.19
CA TYR A 127 -9.92 -29.53 20.65
C TYR A 127 -9.75 -30.61 21.73
N TYR A 128 -8.78 -30.45 22.65
CA TYR A 128 -8.51 -31.34 23.78
C TYR A 128 -8.93 -30.67 25.09
N PRO A 129 -10.17 -30.88 25.55
CA PRO A 129 -10.72 -30.18 26.71
C PRO A 129 -10.00 -30.50 28.01
N GLU A 130 -9.40 -31.69 28.11
CA GLU A 130 -8.74 -32.19 29.32
C GLU A 130 -7.49 -31.38 29.68
N VAL A 131 -6.94 -30.62 28.73
CA VAL A 131 -5.76 -29.77 28.93
C VAL A 131 -6.09 -28.27 28.87
N TRP A 132 -7.37 -27.90 28.99
CA TRP A 132 -7.80 -26.49 29.07
C TRP A 132 -7.12 -25.74 30.23
N SER A 133 -6.95 -26.39 31.38
CA SER A 133 -6.31 -25.81 32.56
C SER A 133 -4.92 -25.25 32.26
N ASP A 134 -4.16 -25.87 31.36
CA ASP A 134 -2.83 -25.37 30.96
C ASP A 134 -2.90 -23.97 30.34
N ILE A 135 -4.00 -23.63 29.65
CA ILE A 135 -4.23 -22.30 29.10
C ILE A 135 -4.82 -21.39 30.19
N ALA A 136 -5.90 -21.83 30.85
CA ALA A 136 -6.63 -21.03 31.84
C ALA A 136 -5.73 -20.53 32.98
N ASP A 137 -4.89 -21.39 33.55
CA ASP A 137 -4.00 -21.07 34.68
C ASP A 137 -2.95 -20.01 34.31
N ARG A 138 -2.59 -19.93 33.02
CA ARG A 138 -1.65 -18.93 32.50
C ARG A 138 -2.37 -17.63 32.15
N LEU A 139 -3.57 -17.69 31.57
CA LEU A 139 -4.38 -16.49 31.29
C LEU A 139 -4.79 -15.76 32.57
N ALA A 140 -4.95 -16.47 33.69
CA ALA A 140 -5.17 -15.86 35.01
C ALA A 140 -4.03 -14.92 35.47
N ARG A 141 -2.86 -14.98 34.80
CA ARG A 141 -1.68 -14.13 35.06
C ARG A 141 -1.58 -12.93 34.12
N MET A 142 -2.56 -12.72 33.23
CA MET A 142 -2.53 -11.59 32.29
C MET A 142 -2.45 -10.27 33.09
N PRO A 143 -1.47 -9.39 32.79
CA PRO A 143 -1.24 -8.15 33.56
C PRO A 143 -2.27 -7.05 33.26
N GLU A 144 -3.00 -7.17 32.16
CA GLU A 144 -3.96 -6.18 31.66
C GLU A 144 -5.31 -6.85 31.32
N PRO A 145 -6.44 -6.12 31.34
CA PRO A 145 -7.72 -6.64 30.86
C PRO A 145 -7.63 -7.15 29.41
N PHE A 146 -8.36 -8.23 29.12
CA PHE A 146 -8.40 -8.84 27.80
C PHE A 146 -9.79 -9.39 27.49
N ASP A 147 -10.13 -9.38 26.20
CA ASP A 147 -11.28 -10.09 25.65
C ASP A 147 -10.84 -11.53 25.33
N LEU A 148 -11.70 -12.51 25.63
CA LEU A 148 -11.43 -13.93 25.40
C LEU A 148 -12.48 -14.53 24.45
N VAL A 149 -12.00 -15.09 23.34
CA VAL A 149 -12.80 -15.94 22.46
C VAL A 149 -12.29 -17.37 22.55
N VAL A 150 -13.16 -18.29 22.95
CA VAL A 150 -12.87 -19.72 22.99
C VAL A 150 -13.68 -20.43 21.91
N THR A 151 -13.00 -21.02 20.93
CA THR A 151 -13.66 -21.89 19.95
C THR A 151 -13.55 -23.33 20.44
N LEU A 152 -14.67 -24.02 20.58
CA LEU A 152 -14.76 -25.36 21.15
C LEU A 152 -15.36 -26.31 20.12
N VAL A 153 -14.70 -27.43 19.89
CA VAL A 153 -15.18 -28.40 18.90
C VAL A 153 -16.45 -29.10 19.39
N VAL A 154 -17.45 -29.18 18.51
CA VAL A 154 -18.73 -29.86 18.75
C VAL A 154 -18.51 -31.29 19.24
N ASP A 155 -19.36 -31.74 20.16
CA ASP A 155 -19.34 -33.07 20.78
C ASP A 155 -18.05 -33.42 21.56
N ARG A 156 -17.15 -32.45 21.78
CA ARG A 156 -15.93 -32.67 22.57
C ARG A 156 -16.08 -32.23 24.02
N ALA A 157 -16.82 -31.15 24.33
CA ALA A 157 -16.77 -30.58 25.68
C ALA A 157 -17.90 -29.63 26.10
N ASP A 158 -19.16 -29.94 25.85
CA ASP A 158 -20.26 -29.09 26.35
C ASP A 158 -20.19 -28.86 27.87
N TRP A 159 -19.65 -29.84 28.61
CA TRP A 159 -19.38 -29.75 30.04
C TRP A 159 -18.33 -28.68 30.43
N LEU A 160 -17.47 -28.26 29.50
CA LEU A 160 -16.40 -27.29 29.74
C LEU A 160 -16.92 -25.85 29.68
N VAL A 161 -18.01 -25.59 28.94
CA VAL A 161 -18.55 -24.23 28.76
C VAL A 161 -18.86 -23.54 30.10
N PRO A 162 -19.57 -24.17 31.07
CA PRO A 162 -19.79 -23.57 32.37
C PRO A 162 -18.50 -23.30 33.16
N GLN A 163 -17.47 -24.14 32.98
CA GLN A 163 -16.18 -23.93 33.64
C GLN A 163 -15.43 -22.73 33.06
N ILE A 164 -15.40 -22.59 31.73
CA ILE A 164 -14.83 -21.43 31.05
C ILE A 164 -15.52 -20.15 31.53
N LEU A 165 -16.86 -20.13 31.52
CA LEU A 165 -17.62 -18.95 31.94
C LEU A 165 -17.50 -18.67 33.45
N GLY A 166 -17.31 -19.69 34.27
CA GLY A 166 -17.02 -19.52 35.70
C GLY A 166 -15.64 -18.89 35.96
N GLN A 167 -14.64 -19.24 35.16
CA GLN A 167 -13.27 -18.67 35.25
C GLN A 167 -13.16 -17.30 34.57
N PHE A 168 -13.85 -17.13 33.44
CA PHE A 168 -13.81 -15.97 32.57
C PHE A 168 -15.24 -15.56 32.18
N PRO A 169 -15.97 -14.81 33.04
CA PRO A 169 -17.38 -14.47 32.80
C PRO A 169 -17.65 -13.67 31.51
N GLY A 170 -16.65 -12.94 31.01
CA GLY A 170 -16.72 -12.20 29.74
C GLY A 170 -16.34 -13.00 28.50
N ALA A 171 -15.98 -14.27 28.65
CA ALA A 171 -15.53 -15.09 27.52
C ALA A 171 -16.68 -15.36 26.53
N LYS A 172 -16.38 -15.22 25.24
CA LYS A 172 -17.26 -15.65 24.15
C LYS A 172 -16.89 -17.07 23.75
N VAL A 173 -17.81 -18.02 23.95
CA VAL A 173 -17.60 -19.43 23.59
C VAL A 173 -18.36 -19.76 22.31
N GLU A 174 -17.64 -20.23 21.29
CA GLU A 174 -18.22 -20.63 20.00
C GLU A 174 -18.06 -22.12 19.76
N ILE A 175 -19.18 -22.83 19.58
CA ILE A 175 -19.16 -24.24 19.22
C ILE A 175 -18.95 -24.36 17.71
N VAL A 176 -17.89 -25.07 17.31
CA VAL A 176 -17.45 -25.18 15.90
C VAL A 176 -17.32 -26.63 15.46
N PRO A 177 -17.50 -26.96 14.16
CA PRO A 177 -17.27 -28.31 13.66
C PRO A 177 -15.79 -28.69 13.77
N ASN A 178 -15.50 -30.00 13.83
CA ASN A 178 -14.14 -30.52 13.76
C ASN A 178 -13.59 -30.48 12.32
N ARG A 179 -13.32 -29.27 11.79
CA ARG A 179 -12.89 -29.05 10.42
C ARG A 179 -11.86 -27.93 10.35
N GLY A 180 -10.74 -28.17 9.67
CA GLY A 180 -9.69 -27.16 9.48
C GLY A 180 -8.94 -26.75 10.75
N ARG A 181 -8.97 -27.61 11.78
CA ARG A 181 -8.25 -27.46 13.05
C ARG A 181 -8.51 -26.11 13.73
N ASP A 182 -7.48 -25.53 14.33
CA ASP A 182 -7.47 -24.21 14.94
C ASP A 182 -7.49 -23.05 13.93
N ILE A 183 -7.31 -23.33 12.63
CA ILE A 183 -7.17 -22.31 11.59
C ILE A 183 -8.52 -21.93 10.98
N ALA A 184 -9.41 -22.87 10.67
CA ALA A 184 -10.72 -22.53 10.13
C ALA A 184 -11.57 -21.66 11.07
N PRO A 185 -11.62 -21.93 12.40
CA PRO A 185 -12.29 -21.02 13.34
C PRO A 185 -11.62 -19.64 13.39
N LEU A 186 -10.29 -19.56 13.26
CA LEU A 186 -9.56 -18.29 13.21
C LEU A 186 -9.95 -17.47 11.97
N VAL A 187 -10.05 -18.10 10.80
CA VAL A 187 -10.52 -17.46 9.56
C VAL A 187 -11.97 -17.02 9.69
N SER A 188 -12.83 -17.83 10.32
CA SER A 188 -14.22 -17.46 10.59
C SER A 188 -14.34 -16.20 11.46
N LEU A 189 -13.44 -16.04 12.45
CA LEU A 189 -13.36 -14.81 13.25
C LEU A 189 -12.88 -13.62 12.39
N ALA A 190 -11.85 -13.80 11.57
CA ALA A 190 -11.35 -12.77 10.65
C ALA A 190 -12.46 -12.25 9.72
N ASN A 191 -13.19 -13.16 9.08
CA ASN A 191 -14.30 -12.84 8.17
C ASN A 191 -15.42 -12.04 8.85
N ARG A 192 -15.55 -12.14 10.18
CA ARG A 192 -16.56 -11.41 10.96
C ARG A 192 -16.03 -10.12 11.59
N GLY A 193 -14.79 -9.70 11.29
CA GLY A 193 -14.19 -8.49 11.86
C GLY A 193 -13.84 -8.59 13.34
N PHE A 194 -13.72 -9.80 13.89
CA PHE A 194 -13.49 -9.99 15.34
C PHE A 194 -12.13 -9.48 15.83
N PHE A 195 -11.23 -9.11 14.92
CA PHE A 195 -9.88 -8.63 15.24
C PHE A 195 -9.77 -7.10 15.23
N ASP A 196 -10.85 -6.40 14.91
CA ASP A 196 -10.87 -4.96 14.80
C ASP A 196 -10.90 -4.30 16.19
N GLY A 197 -10.15 -3.19 16.33
CA GLY A 197 -10.09 -2.39 17.55
C GLY A 197 -9.14 -2.90 18.63
N TYR A 198 -8.42 -3.99 18.40
CA TYR A 198 -7.38 -4.47 19.32
C TYR A 198 -6.00 -3.90 18.98
N GLU A 199 -5.07 -3.98 19.93
CA GLU A 199 -3.67 -3.57 19.79
C GLU A 199 -2.74 -4.78 19.69
N ALA A 200 -3.12 -5.89 20.34
CA ALA A 200 -2.39 -7.14 20.34
C ALA A 200 -3.35 -8.33 20.40
N ILE A 201 -3.03 -9.40 19.68
CA ILE A 201 -3.78 -10.65 19.71
C ILE A 201 -2.86 -11.79 20.15
N LEU A 202 -3.28 -12.56 21.15
CA LEU A 202 -2.68 -13.84 21.51
C LEU A 202 -3.51 -14.96 20.89
N LYS A 203 -2.89 -15.78 20.05
CA LYS A 203 -3.51 -16.98 19.51
C LYS A 203 -2.88 -18.21 20.13
N VAL A 204 -3.69 -19.04 20.79
CA VAL A 204 -3.29 -20.29 21.44
C VAL A 204 -4.28 -21.41 21.14
N HIS A 205 -3.88 -22.65 21.37
CA HIS A 205 -4.82 -23.76 21.25
C HIS A 205 -4.41 -24.96 22.13
N THR A 206 -5.35 -25.84 22.43
CA THR A 206 -5.02 -27.11 23.07
C THR A 206 -4.36 -28.04 22.07
N LYS A 207 -3.33 -28.78 22.51
CA LYS A 207 -2.62 -29.75 21.67
C LYS A 207 -2.14 -30.92 22.50
N ARG A 208 -2.35 -32.14 22.01
CA ARG A 208 -1.69 -33.35 22.50
C ARG A 208 -0.90 -33.95 21.34
N SER A 209 0.26 -34.51 21.63
CA SER A 209 1.05 -35.25 20.66
C SER A 209 1.29 -36.67 21.18
N PRO A 210 0.26 -37.53 21.16
CA PRO A 210 0.29 -38.86 21.79
C PRO A 210 1.33 -39.81 21.19
N HIS A 211 1.86 -39.49 20.00
CA HIS A 211 2.90 -40.26 19.30
C HIS A 211 4.33 -39.86 19.68
N ARG A 212 4.53 -38.91 20.61
CA ARG A 212 5.86 -38.43 21.06
C ARG A 212 6.03 -38.68 22.56
N ILE A 213 7.21 -39.13 22.97
CA ILE A 213 7.60 -39.29 24.38
C ILE A 213 7.56 -37.93 25.13
N ASP A 214 7.72 -36.79 24.40
CA ASP A 214 7.72 -35.42 24.93
C ASP A 214 6.50 -34.57 24.51
N GLY A 215 5.41 -35.19 24.03
CA GLY A 215 4.31 -34.49 23.36
C GLY A 215 3.61 -33.40 24.18
N ASP A 216 3.40 -33.65 25.49
CA ASP A 216 2.87 -32.63 26.41
C ASP A 216 3.90 -31.52 26.70
N GLY A 217 5.19 -31.86 26.67
CA GLY A 217 6.29 -30.91 26.79
C GLY A 217 6.32 -29.89 25.65
N TRP A 218 5.92 -30.26 24.44
CA TRP A 218 5.80 -29.31 23.32
C TRP A 218 4.74 -28.23 23.59
N ARG A 219 3.53 -28.63 24.02
CA ARG A 219 2.45 -27.70 24.38
C ARG A 219 2.91 -26.77 25.51
N ILE A 220 3.47 -27.34 26.58
CA ILE A 220 3.91 -26.57 27.75
C ILE A 220 4.99 -25.55 27.35
N ARG A 221 5.98 -25.93 26.53
CA ARG A 221 7.01 -25.00 26.04
C ARG A 221 6.44 -23.84 25.22
N LEU A 222 5.49 -24.11 24.32
CA LEU A 222 4.82 -23.06 23.54
C LEU A 222 4.09 -22.07 24.45
N LEU A 223 3.29 -22.59 25.39
CA LEU A 223 2.51 -21.77 26.32
C LEU A 223 3.41 -20.99 27.29
N ASP A 224 4.44 -21.62 27.85
CA ASP A 224 5.38 -20.96 28.76
C ASP A 224 6.18 -19.87 28.05
N ALA A 225 6.54 -20.04 26.78
CA ALA A 225 7.23 -18.98 26.05
C ALA A 225 6.35 -17.73 25.84
N LEU A 226 5.04 -17.89 25.61
CA LEU A 226 4.11 -16.79 25.32
C LEU A 226 3.49 -16.17 26.58
N LEU A 227 3.41 -16.94 27.67
CA LEU A 227 2.68 -16.60 28.89
C LEU A 227 3.52 -16.88 30.16
N GLU A 228 4.84 -16.77 30.07
CA GLU A 228 5.80 -17.13 31.14
C GLU A 228 5.48 -16.44 32.48
N SER A 229 5.34 -15.12 32.42
CA SER A 229 5.18 -14.24 33.58
C SER A 229 4.45 -12.95 33.17
N PRO A 230 3.78 -12.26 34.12
CA PRO A 230 3.14 -10.97 33.85
C PRO A 230 4.09 -9.94 33.21
N SER A 231 5.37 -9.91 33.62
CA SER A 231 6.37 -9.00 33.03
C SER A 231 6.73 -9.37 31.59
N SER A 232 6.86 -10.66 31.28
CA SER A 232 7.16 -11.11 29.91
C SER A 232 6.02 -10.74 28.96
N ILE A 233 4.77 -11.00 29.39
CA ILE A 233 3.56 -10.62 28.65
C ILE A 233 3.51 -9.11 28.42
N SER A 234 3.73 -8.31 29.47
CA SER A 234 3.73 -6.84 29.37
C SER A 234 4.76 -6.35 28.35
N HIS A 235 5.96 -6.94 28.31
CA HIS A 235 6.98 -6.56 27.34
C HIS A 235 6.59 -6.89 25.88
N ILE A 236 5.93 -8.03 25.65
CA ILE A 236 5.45 -8.41 24.32
C ILE A 236 4.38 -7.44 23.83
N VAL A 237 3.37 -7.19 24.66
CA VAL A 237 2.27 -6.27 24.32
C VAL A 237 2.80 -4.86 24.11
N GLU A 238 3.68 -4.38 24.99
CA GLU A 238 4.28 -3.05 24.83
C GLU A 238 5.11 -2.93 23.56
N LEU A 239 5.81 -3.99 23.17
CA LEU A 239 6.56 -4.00 21.93
C LEU A 239 5.64 -3.95 20.70
N LEU A 240 4.51 -4.67 20.71
CA LEU A 240 3.50 -4.61 19.64
C LEU A 240 2.89 -3.21 19.49
N ARG A 241 2.65 -2.52 20.62
CA ARG A 241 2.18 -1.13 20.63
C ARG A 241 3.22 -0.15 20.06
N ARG A 242 4.50 -0.31 20.43
CA ARG A 242 5.57 0.65 20.11
C ARG A 242 6.27 0.46 18.78
N ASP A 243 6.40 -0.79 18.29
CA ASP A 243 7.16 -1.08 17.08
C ASP A 243 6.21 -1.35 15.89
N PRO A 244 5.97 -0.36 15.01
CA PRO A 244 5.11 -0.54 13.83
C PRO A 244 5.70 -1.53 12.81
N SER A 245 6.97 -1.94 12.97
CA SER A 245 7.56 -2.99 12.15
C SER A 245 7.37 -4.40 12.72
N LEU A 246 6.79 -4.59 13.91
CA LEU A 246 6.57 -5.92 14.48
C LEU A 246 5.23 -6.51 14.04
N GLY A 247 5.25 -7.70 13.47
CA GLY A 247 4.06 -8.47 13.08
C GLY A 247 3.77 -9.63 14.01
N LEU A 248 4.76 -10.50 14.25
CA LEU A 248 4.60 -11.73 15.02
C LEU A 248 5.67 -11.87 16.10
N VAL A 249 5.28 -12.33 17.29
CA VAL A 249 6.17 -12.85 18.33
C VAL A 249 5.87 -14.32 18.53
N VAL A 250 6.85 -15.14 18.19
CA VAL A 250 6.74 -16.61 18.15
C VAL A 250 7.60 -17.22 19.28
N PRO A 251 7.19 -18.35 19.88
CA PRO A 251 8.04 -19.05 20.84
C PRO A 251 9.43 -19.35 20.28
N THR A 252 10.47 -19.09 21.07
CA THR A 252 11.86 -19.42 20.71
C THR A 252 11.96 -20.89 20.27
N GLY A 253 12.64 -21.14 19.14
CA GLY A 253 12.79 -22.47 18.56
C GLY A 253 11.58 -23.00 17.76
N HIS A 254 10.54 -22.18 17.56
CA HIS A 254 9.32 -22.58 16.83
C HIS A 254 9.05 -21.76 15.57
N VAL A 255 10.06 -21.07 15.05
CA VAL A 255 10.02 -20.48 13.71
C VAL A 255 10.56 -21.52 12.72
N SER A 256 9.72 -21.98 11.79
CA SER A 256 10.09 -22.93 10.74
C SER A 256 10.40 -22.23 9.42
N GLY A 257 11.39 -22.76 8.69
CA GLY A 257 11.88 -22.22 7.43
C GLY A 257 11.36 -22.91 6.17
N PRO A 258 11.95 -22.62 5.00
CA PRO A 258 11.59 -23.21 3.70
C PRO A 258 11.67 -24.74 3.65
N GLU A 259 12.50 -25.36 4.48
CA GLU A 259 12.60 -26.81 4.61
C GLU A 259 11.28 -27.47 5.07
N HIS A 260 10.34 -26.67 5.58
CA HIS A 260 9.02 -27.11 6.03
C HIS A 260 7.90 -26.80 5.02
N TRP A 261 8.18 -26.48 3.75
CA TRP A 261 7.13 -26.33 2.73
C TRP A 261 6.24 -27.57 2.61
N GLY A 262 6.85 -28.75 2.60
CA GLY A 262 6.14 -30.02 2.42
C GLY A 262 5.28 -30.01 1.15
N ARG A 263 4.07 -30.53 1.24
CA ARG A 263 3.10 -30.55 0.14
C ARG A 263 2.28 -29.26 0.00
N ASN A 264 2.58 -28.23 0.78
CA ASN A 264 1.72 -27.03 0.88
C ASN A 264 2.12 -25.91 -0.06
N LYS A 265 3.30 -25.94 -0.70
CA LYS A 265 3.75 -24.84 -1.55
C LYS A 265 2.71 -24.49 -2.65
N PRO A 266 2.18 -25.45 -3.44
CA PRO A 266 1.16 -25.14 -4.44
C PRO A 266 -0.16 -24.62 -3.83
N LEU A 267 -0.52 -25.07 -2.62
CA LEU A 267 -1.72 -24.60 -1.92
C LEU A 267 -1.55 -23.14 -1.46
N VAL A 268 -0.37 -22.78 -0.95
CA VAL A 268 -0.05 -21.41 -0.56
C VAL A 268 0.05 -20.50 -1.78
N GLU A 269 0.62 -20.96 -2.90
CA GLU A 269 0.63 -20.20 -4.16
C GLU A 269 -0.80 -19.96 -4.66
N ALA A 270 -1.69 -20.95 -4.57
CA ALA A 270 -3.10 -20.80 -4.92
C ALA A 270 -3.81 -19.76 -4.04
N LEU A 271 -3.64 -19.85 -2.72
CA LEU A 271 -4.21 -18.88 -1.77
C LEU A 271 -3.64 -17.47 -1.99
N ALA A 272 -2.33 -17.35 -2.20
CA ALA A 272 -1.67 -16.08 -2.50
C ALA A 272 -2.20 -15.47 -3.80
N SER A 273 -2.61 -16.27 -4.80
CA SER A 273 -3.19 -15.74 -6.02
C SER A 273 -4.59 -15.12 -5.84
N ARG A 274 -5.33 -15.44 -4.76
CA ARG A 274 -6.58 -14.75 -4.39
C ARG A 274 -6.32 -13.33 -3.88
N LEU A 275 -5.19 -13.15 -3.19
CA LEU A 275 -4.67 -11.87 -2.69
C LEU A 275 -3.30 -11.63 -3.34
N PRO A 276 -3.24 -11.36 -4.67
CA PRO A 276 -2.02 -11.45 -5.48
C PRO A 276 -0.85 -10.77 -4.78
N MET A 277 0.12 -11.58 -4.36
CA MET A 277 1.30 -11.11 -3.65
C MET A 277 2.51 -11.90 -4.11
N ALA A 278 3.54 -11.18 -4.52
CA ALA A 278 4.85 -11.75 -4.77
C ALA A 278 5.50 -12.11 -3.44
N TYR A 279 6.08 -13.29 -3.35
CA TYR A 279 6.92 -13.67 -2.21
C TYR A 279 8.07 -14.57 -2.64
N ASP A 280 9.18 -14.48 -1.91
CA ASP A 280 10.31 -15.39 -2.07
C ASP A 280 10.09 -16.65 -1.21
N ALA A 281 9.86 -17.78 -1.87
CA ALA A 281 9.64 -19.06 -1.21
C ALA A 281 10.83 -19.53 -0.35
N ASP A 282 12.04 -19.06 -0.64
CA ASP A 282 13.26 -19.40 0.11
C ASP A 282 13.43 -18.54 1.38
N THR A 283 12.55 -17.58 1.61
CA THR A 283 12.52 -16.74 2.80
C THR A 283 11.38 -17.05 3.76
N LEU A 284 10.67 -18.17 3.53
CA LEU A 284 9.57 -18.60 4.39
C LEU A 284 10.01 -18.62 5.86
N ALA A 285 9.23 -17.95 6.70
CA ALA A 285 9.36 -18.00 8.15
C ALA A 285 7.95 -17.95 8.75
N PHE A 286 7.56 -18.96 9.54
CA PHE A 286 6.23 -19.03 10.12
C PHE A 286 6.24 -19.70 11.51
N ALA A 287 5.19 -19.45 12.30
CA ALA A 287 5.02 -20.00 13.63
C ALA A 287 4.56 -21.47 13.57
N ALA A 288 5.50 -22.41 13.69
CA ALA A 288 5.18 -23.83 13.66
C ALA A 288 4.42 -24.28 14.91
N GLY A 289 3.25 -24.88 14.71
CA GLY A 289 2.32 -25.19 15.78
C GLY A 289 1.40 -24.04 16.14
N SER A 290 1.31 -23.01 15.28
CA SER A 290 0.29 -21.97 15.27
C SER A 290 -0.01 -21.30 16.63
N MET A 291 0.96 -21.12 17.53
CA MET A 291 0.76 -20.30 18.74
C MET A 291 1.71 -19.11 18.74
N PHE A 292 1.18 -17.90 18.89
CA PHE A 292 1.95 -16.67 18.79
C PHE A 292 1.17 -15.48 19.35
N TRP A 293 1.90 -14.41 19.67
CA TRP A 293 1.35 -13.06 19.75
C TRP A 293 1.48 -12.39 18.39
N CYS A 294 0.50 -11.58 17.99
CA CYS A 294 0.54 -10.86 16.72
C CYS A 294 -0.09 -9.49 16.78
N ARG A 295 0.37 -8.64 15.86
CA ARG A 295 -0.32 -7.43 15.44
C ARG A 295 -1.64 -7.82 14.76
N PRO A 296 -2.78 -7.21 15.15
CA PRO A 296 -4.09 -7.50 14.57
C PRO A 296 -4.13 -7.46 13.03
N TRP A 297 -3.42 -6.49 12.42
CA TRP A 297 -3.24 -6.36 10.97
C TRP A 297 -3.02 -7.71 10.27
N VAL A 298 -2.13 -8.56 10.79
CA VAL A 298 -1.76 -9.80 10.12
C VAL A 298 -2.96 -10.77 10.02
N LEU A 299 -3.76 -10.87 11.08
CA LEU A 299 -4.90 -11.80 11.11
C LEU A 299 -6.14 -11.23 10.44
N GLN A 300 -6.33 -9.91 10.44
CA GLN A 300 -7.43 -9.25 9.72
C GLN A 300 -7.39 -9.56 8.22
N ARG A 301 -6.17 -9.68 7.65
CA ARG A 301 -5.95 -9.97 6.22
C ARG A 301 -6.33 -11.38 5.80
N LEU A 302 -6.58 -12.30 6.75
CA LEU A 302 -7.17 -13.60 6.43
C LEU A 302 -8.57 -13.45 5.79
N ALA A 303 -9.30 -12.37 6.10
CA ALA A 303 -10.60 -12.09 5.50
C ALA A 303 -10.51 -11.81 3.99
N ASP A 304 -9.38 -11.26 3.53
CA ASP A 304 -9.19 -10.90 2.13
C ASP A 304 -9.00 -12.12 1.22
N LEU A 305 -8.76 -13.30 1.81
CA LEU A 305 -8.70 -14.58 1.10
C LEU A 305 -10.09 -15.13 0.73
N CYS A 306 -11.15 -14.55 1.31
CA CYS A 306 -12.54 -14.91 1.05
C CYS A 306 -12.78 -16.42 1.18
N LEU A 307 -12.25 -17.02 2.25
CA LEU A 307 -12.35 -18.45 2.54
C LEU A 307 -13.64 -18.76 3.29
N SER A 308 -14.26 -19.86 2.92
CA SER A 308 -15.44 -20.46 3.54
C SER A 308 -15.06 -21.74 4.29
N PRO A 309 -15.94 -22.28 5.16
CA PRO A 309 -15.73 -23.60 5.76
C PRO A 309 -15.48 -24.71 4.72
N ASP A 310 -16.04 -24.58 3.51
CA ASP A 310 -15.92 -25.59 2.46
C ASP A 310 -14.54 -25.63 1.78
N ASP A 311 -13.74 -24.58 1.96
CA ASP A 311 -12.34 -24.54 1.53
C ASP A 311 -11.42 -25.42 2.41
N PHE A 312 -11.93 -25.95 3.53
CA PHE A 312 -11.16 -26.81 4.44
C PHE A 312 -11.52 -28.28 4.28
N GLN A 313 -10.53 -29.17 4.35
CA GLN A 313 -10.75 -30.62 4.27
C GLN A 313 -11.33 -31.14 5.59
N ASP A 314 -12.07 -32.25 5.51
CA ASP A 314 -12.47 -33.02 6.70
C ASP A 314 -11.25 -33.59 7.42
N GLU A 315 -11.35 -33.73 8.74
CA GLU A 315 -10.26 -34.28 9.56
C GLU A 315 -10.17 -35.81 9.41
N ALA A 316 -9.39 -36.26 8.43
CA ALA A 316 -9.10 -37.69 8.18
C ALA A 316 -7.68 -38.11 8.60
N GLY A 317 -7.11 -37.45 9.61
CA GLY A 317 -5.76 -37.76 10.11
C GLY A 317 -4.62 -37.24 9.22
N HIS A 318 -4.89 -36.28 8.35
CA HIS A 318 -3.90 -35.67 7.47
C HIS A 318 -2.72 -35.07 8.26
N THR A 319 -1.49 -35.43 7.90
CA THR A 319 -0.28 -34.89 8.53
C THR A 319 0.33 -33.71 7.79
N ASP A 320 -0.08 -33.47 6.54
CA ASP A 320 0.40 -32.39 5.68
C ASP A 320 -0.54 -32.17 4.47
N GLY A 321 -0.40 -31.06 3.74
CA GLY A 321 -1.06 -30.86 2.43
C GLY A 321 -2.55 -30.55 2.50
N THR A 322 -2.96 -29.73 3.46
CA THR A 322 -4.36 -29.28 3.66
C THR A 322 -4.41 -27.75 3.68
N THR A 323 -5.58 -27.15 3.49
CA THR A 323 -5.78 -25.70 3.59
C THR A 323 -5.32 -25.13 4.95
N ALA A 324 -5.56 -25.84 6.06
CA ALA A 324 -5.11 -25.41 7.40
C ALA A 324 -3.57 -25.30 7.49
N HIS A 325 -2.85 -26.34 7.05
CA HIS A 325 -1.38 -26.33 6.99
C HIS A 325 -0.83 -25.26 6.01
N ALA A 326 -1.50 -25.01 4.89
CA ALA A 326 -1.13 -23.94 3.96
C ALA A 326 -1.27 -22.56 4.64
N LEU A 327 -2.39 -22.30 5.31
CA LEU A 327 -2.64 -21.05 6.02
C LEU A 327 -1.71 -20.83 7.21
N GLU A 328 -1.29 -21.88 7.92
CA GLU A 328 -0.28 -21.78 8.99
C GLU A 328 1.03 -21.14 8.47
N ARG A 329 1.47 -21.54 7.27
CA ARG A 329 2.63 -20.94 6.58
C ARG A 329 2.31 -19.53 6.09
N MET A 330 1.10 -19.36 5.56
CA MET A 330 0.66 -18.09 4.99
C MET A 330 0.63 -16.96 6.01
N VAL A 331 0.28 -17.19 7.28
CA VAL A 331 0.32 -16.15 8.34
C VAL A 331 1.72 -15.50 8.44
N GLY A 332 2.79 -16.30 8.33
CA GLY A 332 4.16 -15.80 8.28
C GLY A 332 4.43 -14.95 7.03
N LEU A 333 3.92 -15.39 5.87
CA LEU A 333 4.04 -14.65 4.61
C LEU A 333 3.24 -13.34 4.62
N LEU A 334 2.03 -13.32 5.19
CA LEU A 334 1.23 -12.10 5.34
C LEU A 334 1.99 -11.05 6.15
N SER A 335 2.70 -11.49 7.21
CA SER A 335 3.61 -10.63 7.97
C SER A 335 4.77 -10.14 7.08
N SER A 336 5.52 -11.03 6.43
CA SER A 336 6.72 -10.61 5.68
C SER A 336 6.40 -9.72 4.48
N VAL A 337 5.38 -10.04 3.70
CA VAL A 337 4.90 -9.25 2.54
C VAL A 337 4.40 -7.87 2.99
N SER A 338 3.81 -7.78 4.19
CA SER A 338 3.44 -6.49 4.80
C SER A 338 4.64 -5.63 5.20
N GLY A 339 5.88 -6.14 5.10
CA GLY A 339 7.08 -5.50 5.62
C GLY A 339 7.19 -5.58 7.15
N LEU A 340 6.56 -6.59 7.77
CA LEU A 340 6.57 -6.82 9.21
C LEU A 340 7.58 -7.92 9.60
N ASP A 341 8.30 -7.65 10.67
CA ASP A 341 9.24 -8.55 11.32
C ASP A 341 8.47 -9.67 12.08
N THR A 342 8.95 -10.89 11.94
CA THR A 342 8.67 -11.98 12.89
C THR A 342 9.88 -12.13 13.80
N ILE A 343 9.68 -12.09 15.11
CA ILE A 343 10.75 -12.28 16.11
C ILE A 343 10.39 -13.42 17.05
N THR A 344 11.40 -13.91 17.77
CA THR A 344 11.18 -14.88 18.85
C THR A 344 11.05 -14.22 20.22
N THR A 345 10.47 -14.93 21.17
CA THR A 345 10.24 -14.46 22.55
C THR A 345 11.52 -13.98 23.27
N ASP A 346 12.68 -14.57 22.98
CA ASP A 346 13.99 -14.15 23.52
C ASP A 346 14.54 -12.85 22.90
N GLU A 347 14.05 -12.44 21.73
CA GLU A 347 14.46 -11.17 21.11
C GLU A 347 13.73 -9.95 21.69
N VAL A 348 12.56 -10.15 22.34
CA VAL A 348 11.63 -9.10 22.79
C VAL A 348 12.33 -8.03 23.63
N ALA A 349 13.03 -8.44 24.70
CA ALA A 349 13.70 -7.51 25.60
C ALA A 349 14.75 -6.65 24.86
N SER A 350 15.54 -7.27 23.99
CA SER A 350 16.57 -6.57 23.21
C SER A 350 15.99 -5.62 22.18
N ARG A 351 14.80 -5.92 21.65
CA ARG A 351 14.10 -5.09 20.67
C ARG A 351 13.43 -3.90 21.32
N LEU A 352 12.79 -4.10 22.47
CA LEU A 352 12.20 -3.04 23.28
C LEU A 352 13.25 -2.02 23.72
N GLN A 353 14.44 -2.47 24.12
CA GLN A 353 15.57 -1.60 24.44
C GLN A 353 16.05 -0.75 23.25
N ARG A 354 15.94 -1.26 22.01
CA ARG A 354 16.30 -0.52 20.79
C ARG A 354 15.21 0.48 20.37
N ARG A 355 13.97 0.28 20.81
CA ARG A 355 12.80 1.11 20.52
C ARG A 355 12.42 1.96 21.74
N ARG A 356 13.35 2.82 22.18
CA ARG A 356 13.13 3.70 23.35
C ARG A 356 12.10 4.79 23.11
N SER A 357 11.94 5.25 21.86
CA SER A 357 10.96 6.26 21.47
C SER A 357 10.28 5.86 20.16
N SER A 358 9.02 6.26 20.01
CA SER A 358 8.31 6.18 18.73
C SER A 358 8.96 7.14 17.72
N PRO A 359 9.11 6.75 16.45
CA PRO A 359 9.51 7.70 15.41
C PRO A 359 8.42 8.77 15.24
N PRO A 360 8.77 9.99 14.80
CA PRO A 360 7.76 10.99 14.46
C PRO A 360 6.90 10.48 13.31
N ARG A 361 5.60 10.78 13.37
CA ARG A 361 4.65 10.49 12.30
C ARG A 361 4.79 11.53 11.17
N PRO A 362 4.94 11.13 9.90
CA PRO A 362 4.87 12.05 8.77
C PRO A 362 3.45 12.58 8.55
N THR A 363 3.35 13.85 8.18
CA THR A 363 2.12 14.42 7.61
C THR A 363 1.84 13.73 6.27
N THR A 364 0.69 13.08 6.18
CA THR A 364 0.34 12.21 5.05
C THR A 364 -0.76 12.86 4.22
N LEU A 365 -0.44 13.17 2.97
CA LEU A 365 -1.29 13.93 2.07
C LEU A 365 -1.71 13.07 0.89
N ALA A 366 -3.00 13.00 0.59
CA ALA A 366 -3.51 12.25 -0.57
C ALA A 366 -3.90 13.20 -1.70
N PHE A 367 -3.46 12.93 -2.92
CA PHE A 367 -3.95 13.65 -4.10
C PHE A 367 -5.44 13.41 -4.30
N TYR A 368 -6.18 14.46 -4.62
CA TYR A 368 -7.64 14.43 -4.72
C TYR A 368 -8.06 14.90 -6.10
N LEU A 369 -8.72 14.01 -6.84
CA LEU A 369 -9.22 14.26 -8.18
C LEU A 369 -10.61 14.94 -8.07
N PRO A 370 -10.78 16.16 -8.58
CA PRO A 370 -12.08 16.86 -8.55
C PRO A 370 -13.04 16.40 -9.66
N GLN A 371 -12.62 15.48 -10.54
CA GLN A 371 -13.51 14.73 -11.43
C GLN A 371 -14.54 13.95 -10.58
N TYR A 372 -15.60 13.38 -11.15
CA TYR A 372 -16.83 12.86 -10.49
C TYR A 372 -17.91 13.90 -10.22
N HIS A 373 -17.95 14.96 -11.02
CA HIS A 373 -19.14 15.79 -11.18
C HIS A 373 -19.26 16.21 -12.64
N ARG A 374 -20.47 16.55 -13.07
CA ARG A 374 -20.72 16.96 -14.45
C ARG A 374 -20.29 18.41 -14.67
N ILE A 375 -19.65 18.65 -15.80
CA ILE A 375 -19.39 19.98 -16.37
C ILE A 375 -19.79 19.98 -17.85
N ALA A 376 -20.11 21.15 -18.39
CA ALA A 376 -20.60 21.28 -19.76
C ALA A 376 -19.55 20.80 -20.79
N GLU A 377 -18.28 21.12 -20.53
CA GLU A 377 -17.14 20.74 -21.37
C GLU A 377 -16.98 19.23 -21.49
N ASN A 378 -17.07 18.52 -20.37
CA ASN A 378 -16.97 17.06 -20.37
C ASN A 378 -18.18 16.42 -21.09
N ASP A 379 -19.37 16.96 -20.90
CA ASP A 379 -20.57 16.50 -21.62
C ASP A 379 -20.41 16.71 -23.14
N GLU A 380 -19.80 17.81 -23.58
CA GLU A 380 -19.50 18.09 -24.98
C GLU A 380 -18.44 17.12 -25.55
N TRP A 381 -17.37 16.87 -24.80
CA TRP A 381 -16.21 16.11 -25.28
C TRP A 381 -16.38 14.59 -25.21
N TRP A 382 -17.10 14.09 -24.20
CA TRP A 382 -17.19 12.67 -23.85
C TRP A 382 -18.64 12.12 -23.89
N GLY A 383 -19.61 13.00 -24.12
CA GLY A 383 -21.03 12.70 -24.22
C GLY A 383 -21.81 13.07 -22.96
N GLU A 384 -23.11 13.30 -23.13
CA GLU A 384 -24.00 13.78 -22.07
C GLU A 384 -23.94 12.92 -20.80
N GLY A 385 -23.77 13.57 -19.65
CA GLY A 385 -23.75 12.91 -18.34
C GLY A 385 -22.38 12.36 -17.94
N PHE A 386 -21.30 12.77 -18.60
CA PHE A 386 -20.00 12.15 -18.39
C PHE A 386 -19.43 12.45 -16.99
N THR A 387 -19.02 11.37 -16.33
CA THR A 387 -18.06 11.32 -15.23
C THR A 387 -17.21 10.07 -15.41
N ASP A 388 -16.08 9.96 -14.70
CA ASP A 388 -15.22 8.78 -14.81
C ASP A 388 -15.89 7.50 -14.29
N TRP A 389 -16.99 7.58 -13.54
CA TRP A 389 -17.80 6.41 -13.19
C TRP A 389 -18.25 5.62 -14.42
N ARG A 390 -18.53 6.31 -15.54
CA ARG A 390 -18.87 5.64 -16.81
C ARG A 390 -17.74 4.76 -17.32
N ASN A 391 -16.50 5.24 -17.21
CA ASN A 391 -15.31 4.51 -17.63
C ASN A 391 -15.02 3.34 -16.68
N VAL A 392 -15.12 3.57 -15.37
CA VAL A 392 -14.93 2.55 -14.33
C VAL A 392 -15.92 1.40 -14.51
N ALA A 393 -17.20 1.70 -14.72
CA ALA A 393 -18.24 0.71 -14.94
C ALA A 393 -18.08 -0.06 -16.28
N ALA A 394 -17.48 0.57 -17.30
CA ALA A 394 -17.27 -0.05 -18.61
C ALA A 394 -15.98 -0.89 -18.71
N ALA A 395 -15.09 -0.81 -17.71
CA ALA A 395 -13.83 -1.52 -17.71
C ALA A 395 -14.02 -3.04 -17.72
N SER A 396 -13.18 -3.75 -18.48
CA SER A 396 -13.24 -5.20 -18.62
C SER A 396 -11.92 -5.87 -18.25
N ARG A 397 -12.00 -7.11 -17.75
CA ARG A 397 -10.82 -7.92 -17.44
C ARG A 397 -9.95 -8.14 -18.68
N LEU A 398 -8.63 -8.10 -18.48
CA LEU A 398 -7.62 -8.36 -19.52
C LEU A 398 -7.04 -9.79 -19.42
N PHE A 399 -7.17 -10.40 -18.24
CA PHE A 399 -6.78 -11.77 -17.93
C PHE A 399 -7.67 -12.30 -16.77
N PRO A 400 -7.78 -13.62 -16.53
CA PRO A 400 -8.80 -14.20 -15.64
C PRO A 400 -8.83 -13.65 -14.21
N SER A 401 -7.66 -13.38 -13.61
CA SER A 401 -7.52 -12.83 -12.25
C SER A 401 -7.45 -11.30 -12.19
N HIS A 402 -7.66 -10.61 -13.32
CA HIS A 402 -7.67 -9.15 -13.38
C HIS A 402 -8.92 -8.59 -12.67
N ALA A 403 -8.75 -7.67 -11.73
CA ALA A 403 -9.83 -7.12 -10.91
C ALA A 403 -10.53 -5.92 -11.58
N GLN A 404 -11.23 -6.18 -12.68
CA GLN A 404 -12.09 -5.20 -13.36
C GLN A 404 -13.50 -5.80 -13.64
N PRO A 405 -14.56 -4.98 -13.66
CA PRO A 405 -14.59 -3.57 -13.24
C PRO A 405 -14.35 -3.40 -11.73
N LEU A 406 -13.75 -2.27 -11.33
CA LEU A 406 -13.68 -1.85 -9.93
C LEU A 406 -15.04 -1.34 -9.46
N ALA A 407 -15.38 -1.56 -8.18
CA ALA A 407 -16.68 -1.17 -7.64
C ALA A 407 -16.53 -0.48 -6.27
N PRO A 408 -17.04 0.75 -6.09
CA PRO A 408 -17.07 1.42 -4.80
C PRO A 408 -18.08 0.77 -3.86
N THR A 409 -17.89 0.98 -2.54
CA THR A 409 -18.81 0.46 -1.50
C THR A 409 -19.46 1.58 -0.71
N GLU A 410 -18.84 2.01 0.39
CA GLU A 410 -19.45 2.90 1.40
C GLU A 410 -19.85 4.28 0.85
N LEU A 411 -19.11 4.79 -0.13
CA LEU A 411 -19.37 6.10 -0.75
C LEU A 411 -20.16 6.00 -2.06
N GLY A 412 -20.31 4.79 -2.61
CA GLY A 412 -20.97 4.55 -3.90
C GLY A 412 -20.32 5.29 -5.09
N GLU A 413 -21.04 5.31 -6.21
CA GLU A 413 -20.73 6.17 -7.36
C GLU A 413 -21.27 7.58 -7.08
N TYR A 414 -20.46 8.42 -6.44
CA TYR A 414 -20.89 9.72 -5.92
C TYR A 414 -20.79 10.88 -6.95
N ASP A 415 -21.41 12.01 -6.62
CA ASP A 415 -21.25 13.30 -7.31
C ASP A 415 -20.53 14.31 -6.39
N LEU A 416 -19.35 14.82 -6.79
CA LEU A 416 -18.61 15.84 -6.03
C LEU A 416 -19.23 17.24 -6.07
N GLY A 417 -20.32 17.40 -6.82
CA GLY A 417 -21.23 18.54 -6.66
C GLY A 417 -21.97 18.52 -5.32
N ASP A 418 -22.06 17.36 -4.65
CA ASP A 418 -22.63 17.17 -3.33
C ASP A 418 -21.60 17.37 -2.20
N VAL A 419 -21.88 18.33 -1.34
CA VAL A 419 -21.03 18.70 -0.19
C VAL A 419 -21.01 17.58 0.87
N ASP A 420 -22.09 16.79 1.00
CA ASP A 420 -22.15 15.71 1.98
C ASP A 420 -21.17 14.57 1.65
N VAL A 421 -20.92 14.31 0.36
CA VAL A 421 -19.89 13.36 -0.09
C VAL A 421 -18.52 13.82 0.40
N MET A 422 -18.21 15.11 0.23
CA MET A 422 -16.94 15.68 0.68
C MET A 422 -16.79 15.60 2.21
N ARG A 423 -17.87 15.81 2.98
CA ARG A 423 -17.88 15.60 4.44
C ARG A 423 -17.54 14.16 4.81
N GLN A 424 -18.14 13.19 4.12
CA GLN A 424 -17.91 11.76 4.36
C GLN A 424 -16.46 11.37 4.02
N GLN A 425 -15.94 11.84 2.88
CA GLN A 425 -14.55 11.61 2.47
C GLN A 425 -13.56 12.19 3.49
N ALA A 426 -13.76 13.44 3.92
CA ALA A 426 -12.94 14.10 4.94
C ALA A 426 -12.96 13.34 6.28
N ALA A 427 -14.14 12.89 6.72
CA ALA A 427 -14.27 12.11 7.94
C ALA A 427 -13.53 10.77 7.84
N LEU A 428 -13.69 10.06 6.71
CA LEU A 428 -13.08 8.76 6.47
C LEU A 428 -11.54 8.86 6.38
N ALA A 429 -11.03 9.87 5.67
CA ALA A 429 -9.61 10.17 5.55
C ALA A 429 -8.97 10.43 6.92
N ARG A 430 -9.59 11.30 7.73
CA ARG A 430 -9.13 11.61 9.09
C ARG A 430 -9.08 10.38 9.98
N GLN A 431 -10.11 9.53 9.95
CA GLN A 431 -10.17 8.32 10.80
C GLN A 431 -9.00 7.36 10.55
N HIS A 432 -8.46 7.34 9.32
CA HIS A 432 -7.47 6.36 8.88
C HIS A 432 -6.07 6.95 8.66
N GLY A 433 -5.80 8.14 9.19
CA GLY A 433 -4.46 8.70 9.21
C GLY A 433 -4.03 9.42 7.93
N VAL A 434 -4.97 9.87 7.09
CA VAL A 434 -4.71 10.88 6.07
C VAL A 434 -4.92 12.26 6.71
N ASP A 435 -3.91 13.12 6.63
CA ASP A 435 -3.88 14.40 7.34
C ASP A 435 -4.41 15.57 6.48
N GLY A 436 -4.48 15.40 5.17
CA GLY A 436 -5.06 16.40 4.27
C GLY A 436 -5.11 15.94 2.81
N PHE A 437 -5.84 16.70 2.00
CA PHE A 437 -5.93 16.48 0.55
C PHE A 437 -5.09 17.45 -0.25
N VAL A 438 -4.49 16.99 -1.34
CA VAL A 438 -3.87 17.84 -2.36
C VAL A 438 -4.78 17.81 -3.58
N MET A 439 -5.70 18.77 -3.64
CA MET A 439 -6.70 18.82 -4.70
C MET A 439 -6.07 19.27 -6.01
N HIS A 440 -6.29 18.50 -7.08
CA HIS A 440 -5.94 18.96 -8.41
C HIS A 440 -6.74 20.21 -8.76
N HIS A 441 -6.04 21.24 -9.20
CA HIS A 441 -6.60 22.52 -9.62
C HIS A 441 -6.32 22.68 -11.11
N TYR A 442 -7.38 22.65 -11.92
CA TYR A 442 -7.29 22.80 -13.37
C TYR A 442 -7.60 24.25 -13.73
N TRP A 443 -6.57 24.96 -14.20
CA TRP A 443 -6.66 26.38 -14.53
C TRP A 443 -5.90 26.67 -15.81
N PHE A 444 -6.60 27.19 -16.81
CA PHE A 444 -6.13 27.38 -18.18
C PHE A 444 -6.17 28.87 -18.55
N ASP A 445 -5.17 29.62 -18.07
CA ASP A 445 -4.95 31.02 -18.44
C ASP A 445 -6.16 31.94 -18.17
N GLY A 446 -6.75 31.81 -16.98
CA GLY A 446 -7.91 32.58 -16.52
C GLY A 446 -9.23 31.81 -16.60
N ARG A 447 -9.21 30.57 -17.07
CA ARG A 447 -10.37 29.68 -17.10
C ARG A 447 -10.15 28.48 -16.17
N PRO A 448 -10.75 28.46 -14.97
CA PRO A 448 -10.79 27.25 -14.16
C PRO A 448 -11.74 26.21 -14.80
N LEU A 449 -11.44 24.93 -14.57
CA LEU A 449 -12.33 23.80 -14.88
C LEU A 449 -12.35 22.84 -13.68
N LEU A 450 -13.44 22.06 -13.55
CA LEU A 450 -13.66 21.15 -12.42
C LEU A 450 -13.56 21.86 -11.06
N GLU A 451 -13.90 23.14 -11.00
CA GLU A 451 -13.68 24.02 -9.87
C GLU A 451 -14.75 23.89 -8.76
N ARG A 452 -15.88 23.27 -9.08
CA ARG A 452 -17.04 23.18 -8.19
C ARG A 452 -16.71 22.53 -6.83
N PRO A 453 -15.95 21.42 -6.73
CA PRO A 453 -15.58 20.84 -5.44
C PRO A 453 -14.73 21.80 -4.60
N MET A 454 -13.80 22.54 -5.22
CA MET A 454 -13.01 23.57 -4.53
C MET A 454 -13.91 24.69 -4.01
N GLN A 455 -14.84 25.20 -4.83
CA GLN A 455 -15.80 26.23 -4.41
C GLN A 455 -16.69 25.74 -3.27
N ASN A 456 -17.19 24.50 -3.35
CA ASN A 456 -17.98 23.84 -2.30
C ASN A 456 -17.21 23.78 -0.98
N LEU A 457 -15.93 23.39 -1.03
CA LEU A 457 -15.04 23.33 0.13
C LEU A 457 -14.89 24.70 0.79
N LEU A 458 -14.58 25.75 0.01
CA LEU A 458 -14.40 27.11 0.51
C LEU A 458 -15.70 27.71 1.07
N ALA A 459 -16.84 27.38 0.47
CA ALA A 459 -18.16 27.84 0.93
C ALA A 459 -18.66 27.08 2.18
N SER A 460 -18.10 25.90 2.47
CA SER A 460 -18.54 25.01 3.55
C SER A 460 -17.43 24.84 4.60
N PRO A 461 -17.24 25.83 5.51
CA PRO A 461 -16.20 25.78 6.54
C PRO A 461 -16.38 24.64 7.56
N ASP A 462 -17.57 24.02 7.59
CA ASP A 462 -17.87 22.85 8.41
C ASP A 462 -17.27 21.54 7.87
N ILE A 463 -16.82 21.51 6.61
CA ILE A 463 -15.87 20.49 6.13
C ILE A 463 -14.49 20.83 6.71
N ASP A 464 -14.33 20.62 8.01
CA ASP A 464 -13.07 20.85 8.70
C ASP A 464 -12.09 19.74 8.30
N PHE A 465 -11.35 19.91 7.21
CA PHE A 465 -10.28 19.00 6.77
C PHE A 465 -9.18 19.78 6.03
N PRO A 466 -7.90 19.56 6.35
CA PRO A 466 -6.82 20.29 5.71
C PRO A 466 -6.70 20.00 4.22
N PHE A 467 -6.35 21.01 3.43
CA PHE A 467 -6.15 20.86 2.00
C PHE A 467 -5.04 21.77 1.44
N ALA A 468 -4.47 21.38 0.31
CA ALA A 468 -3.58 22.15 -0.54
C ALA A 468 -3.99 21.98 -2.01
N LEU A 469 -3.38 22.75 -2.90
CA LEU A 469 -3.62 22.65 -4.34
C LEU A 469 -2.40 22.08 -5.09
N CYS A 470 -2.68 21.22 -6.07
CA CYS A 470 -1.75 20.81 -7.11
C CYS A 470 -2.23 21.38 -8.44
N TRP A 471 -1.49 22.32 -9.02
CA TRP A 471 -1.84 22.86 -10.33
C TRP A 471 -1.49 21.84 -11.42
N ALA A 472 -2.53 21.23 -12.00
CA ALA A 472 -2.45 20.33 -13.14
C ALA A 472 -2.28 21.16 -14.42
N ASN A 473 -1.07 21.70 -14.62
CA ASN A 473 -0.78 22.74 -15.60
C ASN A 473 -0.50 22.23 -17.02
N GLU A 474 -1.03 21.07 -17.37
CA GLU A 474 -0.90 20.48 -18.70
C GLU A 474 -2.12 20.80 -19.57
N SER A 475 -1.93 20.79 -20.89
CA SER A 475 -3.05 20.94 -21.81
C SER A 475 -4.02 19.77 -21.66
N TRP A 476 -5.33 20.03 -21.72
CA TRP A 476 -6.34 18.99 -21.71
C TRP A 476 -6.42 18.34 -23.10
N THR A 477 -6.07 17.07 -23.19
CA THR A 477 -6.07 16.29 -24.44
C THR A 477 -7.14 15.21 -24.42
N ARG A 478 -7.64 14.80 -25.59
CA ARG A 478 -8.61 13.69 -25.70
C ARG A 478 -7.98 12.34 -25.34
N ARG A 479 -6.67 12.19 -25.53
CA ARG A 479 -5.93 11.07 -24.96
C ARG A 479 -5.43 11.47 -23.59
N TRP A 480 -5.70 10.63 -22.59
CA TRP A 480 -5.26 10.81 -21.20
C TRP A 480 -3.75 10.55 -20.99
N ASP A 481 -2.98 10.43 -22.07
CA ASP A 481 -1.54 10.12 -22.05
C ASP A 481 -0.63 11.36 -22.11
N GLY A 482 -1.22 12.57 -22.12
CA GLY A 482 -0.47 13.84 -22.15
C GLY A 482 0.28 14.08 -23.47
N LEU A 483 0.02 13.30 -24.52
CA LEU A 483 0.60 13.50 -25.85
C LEU A 483 -0.26 14.48 -26.66
N GLU A 484 0.37 15.47 -27.30
CA GLU A 484 -0.23 16.64 -27.95
C GLU A 484 -1.13 16.37 -29.19
N SER A 485 -1.51 15.13 -29.47
CA SER A 485 -2.49 14.83 -30.53
C SER A 485 -3.92 14.93 -29.98
N ASP A 486 -4.71 15.87 -30.52
CA ASP A 486 -6.10 16.21 -30.15
C ASP A 486 -6.26 16.95 -28.80
N VAL A 487 -5.73 18.17 -28.70
CA VAL A 487 -5.95 19.10 -27.59
C VAL A 487 -7.40 19.61 -27.57
N LEU A 488 -8.12 19.35 -26.46
CA LEU A 488 -9.46 19.85 -26.19
C LEU A 488 -9.43 21.28 -25.62
N LEU A 489 -8.47 21.54 -24.72
CA LEU A 489 -8.21 22.87 -24.17
C LEU A 489 -6.70 23.04 -23.94
N ALA A 490 -6.09 24.01 -24.63
CA ALA A 490 -4.67 24.28 -24.52
C ALA A 490 -4.33 25.04 -23.23
N GLN A 491 -3.23 24.67 -22.59
CA GLN A 491 -2.61 25.50 -21.57
C GLN A 491 -1.79 26.60 -22.26
N THR A 492 -2.16 27.86 -22.04
CA THR A 492 -1.42 29.03 -22.53
C THR A 492 -0.87 29.87 -21.39
N PHE A 493 0.06 30.76 -21.71
CA PHE A 493 0.75 31.65 -20.78
C PHE A 493 0.76 33.09 -21.33
N SER A 494 -0.43 33.66 -21.55
CA SER A 494 -0.57 35.02 -22.08
C SER A 494 -0.12 36.09 -21.09
N GLU A 495 0.12 37.32 -21.56
CA GLU A 495 0.64 38.39 -20.70
C GLU A 495 -0.19 38.56 -19.40
N GLY A 496 0.50 38.60 -18.26
CA GLY A 496 -0.11 38.73 -16.93
C GLY A 496 -0.74 37.44 -16.36
N TRP A 497 -0.58 36.29 -17.02
CA TRP A 497 -1.13 35.01 -16.55
C TRP A 497 -0.66 34.67 -15.13
N GLN A 498 0.60 34.93 -14.81
CA GLN A 498 1.19 34.61 -13.50
C GLN A 498 0.49 35.37 -12.37
N ASP A 499 -0.05 36.57 -12.67
CA ASP A 499 -0.77 37.37 -11.71
C ASP A 499 -2.21 36.88 -11.54
N ARG A 500 -2.89 36.62 -12.66
CA ARG A 500 -4.25 36.08 -12.65
C ARG A 500 -4.32 34.73 -11.95
N PHE A 501 -3.34 33.86 -12.19
CA PHE A 501 -3.24 32.57 -11.52
C PHE A 501 -3.12 32.74 -10.00
N PHE A 502 -2.20 33.60 -9.54
CA PHE A 502 -2.05 33.84 -8.11
C PHE A 502 -3.32 34.45 -7.48
N ASP A 503 -3.98 35.38 -8.18
CA ASP A 503 -5.24 35.98 -7.73
C ASP A 503 -6.36 34.93 -7.58
N ASP A 504 -6.42 33.95 -8.50
CA ASP A 504 -7.38 32.85 -8.45
C ASP A 504 -7.14 31.92 -7.25
N LEU A 505 -5.88 31.67 -6.89
CA LEU A 505 -5.52 30.85 -5.73
C LEU A 505 -5.74 31.57 -4.39
N LEU A 506 -5.67 32.90 -4.36
CA LEU A 506 -5.60 33.67 -3.12
C LEU A 506 -6.76 33.41 -2.12
N PRO A 507 -8.02 33.22 -2.54
CA PRO A 507 -9.10 32.82 -1.64
C PRO A 507 -8.81 31.51 -0.92
N ALA A 508 -8.31 30.49 -1.63
CA ALA A 508 -7.95 29.21 -1.05
C ALA A 508 -6.73 29.32 -0.12
N LEU A 509 -5.69 30.05 -0.53
CA LEU A 509 -4.48 30.28 0.27
C LEU A 509 -4.75 31.00 1.61
N ARG A 510 -5.88 31.72 1.72
CA ARG A 510 -6.33 32.40 2.93
C ARG A 510 -7.26 31.55 3.81
N ASP A 511 -7.72 30.40 3.32
CA ASP A 511 -8.58 29.52 4.09
C ASP A 511 -7.82 29.00 5.32
N PRO A 512 -8.40 29.05 6.53
CA PRO A 512 -7.71 28.60 7.75
C PRO A 512 -7.38 27.11 7.75
N ARG A 513 -8.01 26.31 6.89
CA ARG A 513 -7.73 24.87 6.72
C ARG A 513 -6.62 24.61 5.70
N TYR A 514 -6.12 25.63 4.99
CA TYR A 514 -5.08 25.45 3.99
C TYR A 514 -3.79 24.93 4.63
N LEU A 515 -3.15 23.93 4.02
CA LEU A 515 -1.96 23.28 4.55
C LEU A 515 -0.74 24.20 4.45
N HIS A 516 0.03 24.24 5.53
CA HIS A 516 1.25 25.02 5.63
C HIS A 516 2.45 24.11 5.94
N VAL A 517 3.61 24.44 5.35
CA VAL A 517 4.90 23.81 5.63
C VAL A 517 5.88 24.92 6.01
N GLY A 518 6.54 24.81 7.16
CA GLY A 518 7.38 25.87 7.71
C GLY A 518 6.64 27.21 7.87
N GLY A 519 5.33 27.17 8.15
CA GLY A 519 4.47 28.34 8.29
C GLY A 519 4.06 29.04 6.99
N LYS A 520 4.33 28.45 5.81
CA LYS A 520 3.95 29.00 4.49
C LYS A 520 2.95 28.07 3.79
N PRO A 521 1.95 28.60 3.07
CA PRO A 521 0.99 27.79 2.32
C PRO A 521 1.70 26.88 1.31
N LEU A 522 1.28 25.62 1.22
CA LEU A 522 1.81 24.63 0.28
C LEU A 522 1.14 24.75 -1.10
N LEU A 523 1.94 24.88 -2.16
CA LEU A 523 1.49 24.75 -3.56
C LEU A 523 2.32 23.65 -4.25
N VAL A 524 1.65 22.74 -4.95
CA VAL A 524 2.30 21.74 -5.81
C VAL A 524 2.11 22.14 -7.27
N VAL A 525 3.17 22.07 -8.08
CA VAL A 525 3.14 22.29 -9.53
C VAL A 525 3.38 20.96 -10.23
N TYR A 526 2.44 20.53 -11.08
CA TYR A 526 2.49 19.20 -11.70
C TYR A 526 3.60 19.09 -12.76
N ARG A 527 3.71 20.05 -13.67
CA ARG A 527 4.72 20.06 -14.75
C ARG A 527 5.47 21.39 -14.79
N VAL A 528 6.38 21.56 -13.83
CA VAL A 528 7.17 22.81 -13.70
C VAL A 528 8.00 23.13 -14.95
N GLY A 529 8.40 22.12 -15.73
CA GLY A 529 9.16 22.30 -16.96
C GLY A 529 8.39 22.98 -18.10
N GLN A 530 7.06 23.05 -18.02
CA GLN A 530 6.24 23.76 -19.01
C GLN A 530 6.13 25.27 -18.72
N LEU A 531 6.55 25.72 -17.55
CA LEU A 531 6.42 27.13 -17.18
C LEU A 531 7.50 27.99 -17.87
N PRO A 532 7.11 29.08 -18.55
CA PRO A 532 8.07 30.04 -19.05
C PRO A 532 8.76 30.75 -17.89
N HIS A 533 10.10 30.73 -17.86
CA HIS A 533 10.89 31.34 -16.79
C HIS A 533 10.45 30.90 -15.39
N ALA A 534 10.31 29.58 -15.21
CA ALA A 534 9.74 28.94 -14.03
C ALA A 534 10.29 29.49 -12.70
N GLY A 535 11.61 29.72 -12.60
CA GLY A 535 12.22 30.25 -11.37
C GLY A 535 11.76 31.67 -11.02
N ALA A 536 11.64 32.53 -12.04
CA ALA A 536 11.17 33.90 -11.87
C ALA A 536 9.68 33.93 -11.49
N VAL A 537 8.87 33.08 -12.11
CA VAL A 537 7.44 32.94 -11.81
C VAL A 537 7.21 32.46 -10.38
N ILE A 538 7.91 31.41 -9.95
CA ILE A 538 7.80 30.89 -8.58
C ILE A 538 8.24 31.94 -7.55
N SER A 539 9.33 32.65 -7.83
CA SER A 539 9.82 33.73 -6.97
C SER A 539 8.81 34.88 -6.86
N HIS A 540 8.14 35.21 -7.98
CA HIS A 540 7.06 36.20 -8.02
C HIS A 540 5.88 35.78 -7.14
N TRP A 541 5.40 34.54 -7.24
CA TRP A 541 4.33 34.05 -6.37
C TRP A 541 4.71 34.04 -4.89
N LYS A 542 5.94 33.65 -4.56
CA LYS A 542 6.45 33.72 -3.17
C LYS A 542 6.42 35.16 -2.64
N ALA A 543 6.84 36.14 -3.45
CA ALA A 543 6.79 37.56 -3.08
C ALA A 543 5.35 38.07 -2.91
N ARG A 544 4.44 37.69 -3.82
CA ARG A 544 3.02 38.05 -3.74
C ARG A 544 2.34 37.46 -2.50
N ALA A 545 2.63 36.20 -2.16
CA ALA A 545 2.13 35.57 -0.95
C ALA A 545 2.63 36.28 0.31
N ALA A 546 3.90 36.69 0.35
CA ALA A 546 4.44 37.50 1.44
C ALA A 546 3.73 38.87 1.54
N ALA A 547 3.53 39.56 0.42
CA ALA A 547 2.80 40.84 0.38
C ALA A 547 1.32 40.70 0.79
N ALA A 548 0.71 39.53 0.57
CA ALA A 548 -0.64 39.21 1.00
C ALA A 548 -0.76 38.81 2.48
N GLY A 549 0.36 38.78 3.23
CA GLY A 549 0.40 38.44 4.66
C GLY A 549 0.55 36.95 4.97
N LEU A 550 0.91 36.11 3.99
CA LEU A 550 1.00 34.65 4.12
C LEU A 550 2.43 34.15 4.46
N GLY A 551 3.38 35.04 4.74
CA GLY A 551 4.77 34.68 5.07
C GLY A 551 5.60 34.13 3.89
N GLY A 552 5.03 34.06 2.70
CA GLY A 552 5.64 33.50 1.49
C GLY A 552 4.80 32.34 0.95
N LEU A 553 5.39 31.51 0.09
CA LEU A 553 4.78 30.29 -0.43
C LEU A 553 5.79 29.14 -0.32
N HIS A 554 5.34 27.93 0.00
CA HIS A 554 6.12 26.71 -0.05
C HIS A 554 5.75 25.95 -1.33
N VAL A 555 6.65 25.89 -2.30
CA VAL A 555 6.37 25.38 -3.65
C VAL A 555 7.13 24.09 -3.88
N LEU A 556 6.37 23.02 -4.09
CA LEU A 556 6.87 21.73 -4.52
C LEU A 556 6.56 21.52 -6.01
N ALA A 557 7.39 20.73 -6.70
CA ALA A 557 7.08 20.25 -8.05
C ALA A 557 6.97 18.72 -8.06
N VAL A 558 6.12 18.14 -8.89
CA VAL A 558 6.21 16.71 -9.17
C VAL A 558 7.56 16.41 -9.84
N GLY A 559 8.25 15.39 -9.35
CA GLY A 559 9.57 15.02 -9.83
C GLY A 559 9.57 14.63 -11.32
N PRO A 560 10.70 14.80 -12.02
CA PRO A 560 10.81 14.43 -13.42
C PRO A 560 10.63 12.94 -13.63
N SER A 561 10.20 12.58 -14.82
CA SER A 561 9.84 11.22 -15.19
C SER A 561 10.23 10.95 -16.64
N ARG A 562 9.88 9.78 -17.19
CA ARG A 562 10.07 9.53 -18.63
C ARG A 562 9.25 10.50 -19.48
N ASP A 563 8.05 10.83 -19.02
CA ASP A 563 7.07 11.62 -19.76
C ASP A 563 7.04 13.09 -19.28
N PHE A 564 7.76 13.40 -18.20
CA PHE A 564 7.84 14.74 -17.62
C PHE A 564 9.18 15.37 -17.92
N GLU A 565 9.16 16.67 -18.18
CA GLU A 565 10.34 17.47 -18.46
C GLU A 565 11.31 17.48 -17.27
N ALA A 566 12.59 17.71 -17.55
CA ALA A 566 13.57 18.00 -16.51
C ALA A 566 13.20 19.31 -15.78
N ILE A 567 13.63 19.43 -14.52
CA ILE A 567 13.46 20.66 -13.75
C ILE A 567 14.28 21.78 -14.41
N PRO A 568 13.69 22.94 -14.75
CA PRO A 568 14.44 24.07 -15.29
C PRO A 568 15.51 24.56 -14.31
N ALA A 569 16.70 24.89 -14.81
CA ALA A 569 17.82 25.30 -13.97
C ALA A 569 17.53 26.56 -13.13
N ASP A 570 16.72 27.49 -13.64
CA ASP A 570 16.28 28.68 -12.89
C ASP A 570 15.27 28.33 -11.79
N ALA A 571 14.50 27.24 -11.96
CA ALA A 571 13.53 26.76 -10.97
C ALA A 571 14.17 26.01 -9.79
N GLU A 572 15.32 25.36 -9.98
CA GLU A 572 15.99 24.57 -8.91
C GLU A 572 16.22 25.38 -7.63
N SER A 573 16.58 26.66 -7.76
CA SER A 573 16.80 27.56 -6.63
C SER A 573 15.52 28.16 -6.03
N ALA A 574 14.42 28.13 -6.78
CA ALA A 574 13.15 28.72 -6.39
C ALA A 574 12.20 27.70 -5.75
N LEU A 575 12.34 26.41 -6.03
CA LEU A 575 11.57 25.31 -5.44
C LEU A 575 12.02 25.00 -4.01
N ASP A 576 11.09 24.55 -3.18
CA ASP A 576 11.40 24.08 -1.81
C ASP A 576 11.59 22.56 -1.74
N GLY A 577 11.19 21.83 -2.78
CA GLY A 577 11.35 20.38 -2.87
C GLY A 577 10.63 19.76 -4.07
N LEU A 578 10.71 18.43 -4.15
CA LEU A 578 10.04 17.62 -5.15
C LEU A 578 9.09 16.64 -4.49
N VAL A 579 8.01 16.29 -5.18
CA VAL A 579 7.09 15.20 -4.80
C VAL A 579 7.36 14.01 -5.71
N HIS A 580 7.63 12.86 -5.12
CA HIS A 580 7.61 11.61 -5.87
C HIS A 580 6.17 11.23 -6.18
N PHE A 581 5.83 10.96 -7.45
CA PHE A 581 4.47 10.71 -7.90
C PHE A 581 4.42 9.43 -8.73
N PRO A 582 4.41 8.25 -8.10
CA PRO A 582 4.30 6.98 -8.83
C PRO A 582 2.94 6.89 -9.55
N PRO A 583 2.87 6.22 -10.73
CA PRO A 583 3.95 5.46 -11.35
C PRO A 583 4.87 6.26 -12.27
N LEU A 584 4.69 7.58 -12.40
CA LEU A 584 5.35 8.39 -13.43
C LEU A 584 6.88 8.20 -13.43
N GLY A 585 7.52 8.32 -12.27
CA GLY A 585 8.98 8.24 -12.14
C GLY A 585 9.44 7.56 -10.86
N GLY A 586 10.73 7.22 -10.78
CA GLY A 586 11.35 6.71 -9.56
C GLY A 586 10.82 5.35 -9.08
N ILE A 587 10.30 4.51 -9.98
CA ILE A 587 9.83 3.15 -9.68
C ILE A 587 10.53 2.12 -10.57
N GLY A 588 10.56 0.86 -10.14
CA GLY A 588 11.00 -0.26 -10.95
C GLY A 588 9.88 -0.74 -11.86
N LEU A 589 10.19 -1.03 -13.13
CA LEU A 589 9.24 -1.61 -14.08
C LEU A 589 9.70 -3.02 -14.45
N HIS A 590 8.82 -3.99 -14.24
CA HIS A 590 9.06 -5.37 -14.64
C HIS A 590 7.80 -5.99 -15.24
N SER A 591 7.87 -6.38 -16.52
CA SER A 591 6.76 -6.99 -17.24
C SER A 591 6.49 -8.41 -16.75
N LEU A 592 5.23 -8.67 -16.45
CA LEU A 592 4.62 -9.95 -16.11
C LEU A 592 3.74 -10.48 -17.25
N GLY A 593 3.56 -9.73 -18.34
CA GLY A 593 2.66 -10.11 -19.43
C GLY A 593 2.92 -11.51 -19.99
N HIS A 594 4.18 -11.94 -20.01
CA HIS A 594 4.60 -13.27 -20.48
C HIS A 594 4.22 -14.44 -19.54
N ILE A 595 3.90 -14.16 -18.28
CA ILE A 595 3.44 -15.19 -17.31
C ILE A 595 1.98 -15.00 -16.88
N ALA A 596 1.36 -13.88 -17.24
CA ALA A 596 -0.04 -13.60 -16.93
C ALA A 596 -0.95 -14.57 -17.73
N PRO A 597 -1.74 -15.44 -17.07
CA PRO A 597 -2.54 -16.44 -17.77
C PRO A 597 -3.55 -15.81 -18.72
N GLY A 598 -3.55 -16.21 -19.99
CA GLY A 598 -4.51 -15.72 -20.98
C GLY A 598 -4.35 -14.24 -21.36
N TYR A 599 -3.30 -13.57 -20.92
CA TYR A 599 -2.96 -12.22 -21.38
C TYR A 599 -2.34 -12.28 -22.78
N ASP A 600 -2.85 -11.46 -23.70
CA ASP A 600 -2.24 -11.30 -25.01
C ASP A 600 -1.06 -10.32 -24.94
N SER A 601 0.16 -10.84 -25.01
CA SER A 601 1.38 -10.03 -25.04
C SER A 601 1.53 -9.17 -26.30
N GLY A 602 0.66 -9.36 -27.31
CA GLY A 602 0.56 -8.49 -28.49
C GLY A 602 -0.23 -7.20 -28.26
N HIS A 603 -0.90 -7.05 -27.11
CA HIS A 603 -1.56 -5.80 -26.74
C HIS A 603 -0.54 -4.65 -26.55
N PRO A 604 -0.93 -3.39 -26.85
CA PRO A 604 -0.06 -2.23 -26.66
C PRO A 604 0.15 -1.85 -25.17
N GLY A 605 -0.60 -2.47 -24.26
CA GLY A 605 -0.45 -2.35 -22.82
C GLY A 605 0.51 -3.38 -22.21
N ASP A 606 0.66 -3.36 -20.88
CA ASP A 606 1.45 -4.37 -20.17
C ASP A 606 0.93 -4.64 -18.75
N VAL A 607 1.20 -5.85 -18.25
CA VAL A 607 0.99 -6.22 -16.86
C VAL A 607 2.34 -6.09 -16.16
N LEU A 608 2.46 -5.19 -15.20
CA LEU A 608 3.70 -4.84 -14.51
C LEU A 608 3.67 -5.36 -13.06
N SER A 609 4.84 -5.68 -12.51
CA SER A 609 4.97 -6.07 -11.11
C SER A 609 4.86 -4.86 -10.18
N TYR A 610 3.86 -4.87 -9.30
CA TYR A 610 3.75 -3.89 -8.21
C TYR A 610 4.92 -4.00 -7.23
N ASP A 611 5.41 -5.21 -6.96
CA ASP A 611 6.54 -5.45 -6.05
C ASP A 611 7.83 -4.77 -6.56
N ALA A 612 8.11 -4.88 -7.86
CA ALA A 612 9.23 -4.19 -8.51
C ALA A 612 9.08 -2.65 -8.42
N ALA A 613 7.86 -2.13 -8.48
CA ALA A 613 7.60 -0.71 -8.32
C ALA A 613 7.98 -0.23 -6.90
N VAL A 614 7.57 -0.98 -5.87
CA VAL A 614 7.92 -0.70 -4.45
C VAL A 614 9.44 -0.76 -4.25
N GLU A 615 10.10 -1.79 -4.76
CA GLU A 615 11.55 -1.96 -4.63
C GLU A 615 12.31 -0.82 -5.31
N GLY A 616 11.92 -0.44 -6.53
CA GLY A 616 12.55 0.68 -7.25
C GLY A 616 12.31 2.03 -6.57
N ALA A 617 11.13 2.24 -5.97
CA ALA A 617 10.83 3.42 -5.16
C ALA A 617 11.73 3.52 -3.94
N ALA A 618 11.95 2.41 -3.23
CA ALA A 618 12.83 2.38 -2.06
C ALA A 618 14.30 2.68 -2.38
N LEU A 619 14.73 2.41 -3.62
CA LEU A 619 16.09 2.69 -4.11
C LEU A 619 16.26 4.12 -4.65
N SER A 620 15.17 4.82 -4.97
CA SER A 620 15.17 6.17 -5.53
C SER A 620 15.42 7.24 -4.44
N GLY A 621 16.62 7.19 -3.84
CA GLY A 621 16.92 7.81 -2.55
C GLY A 621 17.46 9.25 -2.53
N ALA A 622 17.36 10.04 -3.60
CA ALA A 622 17.74 11.47 -3.55
C ALA A 622 17.02 12.30 -4.61
N GLY A 623 16.57 13.50 -4.23
CA GLY A 623 16.06 14.49 -5.18
C GLY A 623 17.17 15.05 -6.08
N GLN A 624 16.78 15.52 -7.26
CA GLN A 624 17.70 16.17 -8.20
C GLN A 624 18.06 17.58 -7.73
N GLY A 625 19.25 18.09 -8.10
CA GLY A 625 19.64 19.48 -7.86
C GLY A 625 19.81 19.87 -6.37
N GLY A 626 19.87 18.91 -5.44
CA GLY A 626 19.91 19.19 -4.00
C GLY A 626 18.54 19.46 -3.38
N LEU A 627 17.45 19.35 -4.15
CA LEU A 627 16.09 19.43 -3.64
C LEU A 627 15.74 18.19 -2.82
N ARG A 628 14.99 18.40 -1.74
CA ARG A 628 14.41 17.29 -0.97
C ARG A 628 13.34 16.60 -1.82
N LEU A 629 13.44 15.29 -1.97
CA LEU A 629 12.36 14.48 -2.54
C LEU A 629 11.47 13.98 -1.40
N HIS A 630 10.21 14.41 -1.41
CA HIS A 630 9.18 13.89 -0.52
C HIS A 630 8.66 12.56 -1.07
N PRO A 631 8.72 11.46 -0.30
CA PRO A 631 8.27 10.16 -0.77
C PRO A 631 6.80 10.15 -1.19
N GLY A 632 6.52 9.41 -2.25
CA GLY A 632 5.18 9.15 -2.77
C GLY A 632 4.92 7.66 -2.89
N VAL A 633 3.66 7.28 -2.70
CA VAL A 633 3.18 5.91 -2.89
C VAL A 633 1.92 5.90 -3.72
N MET A 634 1.56 4.74 -4.28
CA MET A 634 0.24 4.52 -4.90
C MET A 634 -0.40 3.23 -4.37
N PRO A 635 -1.71 3.22 -4.01
CA PRO A 635 -2.42 2.00 -3.59
C PRO A 635 -2.32 0.91 -4.65
N GLY A 636 -2.54 1.28 -5.90
CA GLY A 636 -2.44 0.45 -7.09
C GLY A 636 -2.28 1.33 -8.32
N TRP A 637 -2.28 0.70 -9.50
CA TRP A 637 -2.41 1.40 -10.77
C TRP A 637 -2.93 0.45 -11.84
N ASP A 638 -4.05 0.81 -12.44
CA ASP A 638 -4.74 0.09 -13.50
C ASP A 638 -5.64 1.09 -14.27
N ASN A 639 -5.15 1.55 -15.41
CA ASN A 639 -5.87 2.50 -16.26
C ASN A 639 -6.71 1.83 -17.36
N THR A 640 -7.15 0.59 -17.13
CA THR A 640 -8.03 -0.15 -18.06
C THR A 640 -9.34 0.57 -18.34
N ALA A 641 -9.90 1.28 -17.36
CA ALA A 641 -11.12 2.07 -17.54
C ALA A 641 -10.98 3.14 -18.64
N ARG A 642 -9.78 3.73 -18.81
CA ARG A 642 -9.50 4.75 -19.83
C ARG A 642 -8.87 4.20 -21.11
N ARG A 643 -8.11 3.10 -21.02
CA ARG A 643 -7.24 2.61 -22.11
C ARG A 643 -7.59 1.24 -22.66
N GLY A 644 -8.50 0.50 -22.01
CA GLY A 644 -8.87 -0.85 -22.43
C GLY A 644 -7.63 -1.76 -22.60
N PRO A 645 -7.48 -2.48 -23.73
CA PRO A 645 -6.31 -3.34 -23.99
C PRO A 645 -4.96 -2.61 -23.99
N ALA A 646 -4.92 -1.28 -24.12
CA ALA A 646 -3.69 -0.49 -24.09
C ALA A 646 -3.24 -0.09 -22.69
N ALA A 647 -3.86 -0.63 -21.63
CA ALA A 647 -3.61 -0.25 -20.25
C ALA A 647 -2.28 -0.75 -19.69
N TYR A 648 -1.79 -0.05 -18.69
CA TYR A 648 -0.73 -0.53 -17.81
C TYR A 648 -1.35 -0.94 -16.48
N VAL A 649 -1.14 -2.20 -16.08
CA VAL A 649 -1.74 -2.79 -14.87
C VAL A 649 -0.63 -3.23 -13.93
N PHE A 650 -0.54 -2.64 -12.74
CA PHE A 650 0.41 -3.05 -11.71
C PHE A 650 -0.17 -4.18 -10.86
N HIS A 651 0.09 -5.41 -11.31
CA HIS A 651 -0.39 -6.63 -10.66
C HIS A 651 0.42 -6.95 -9.39
N GLY A 652 -0.27 -7.38 -8.34
CA GLY A 652 0.30 -7.59 -7.00
C GLY A 652 0.03 -6.45 -6.01
N SER A 653 -0.67 -5.40 -6.44
CA SER A 653 -1.22 -4.37 -5.55
C SER A 653 -2.32 -4.98 -4.67
N ASN A 654 -2.17 -4.82 -3.35
CA ASN A 654 -3.15 -5.17 -2.33
C ASN A 654 -2.81 -4.46 -1.00
N PRO A 655 -3.66 -4.52 0.04
CA PRO A 655 -3.39 -3.86 1.32
C PRO A 655 -2.04 -4.22 1.97
N LEU A 656 -1.54 -5.45 1.86
CA LEU A 656 -0.25 -5.88 2.43
C LEU A 656 0.92 -5.19 1.73
N THR A 657 0.97 -5.27 0.40
CA THR A 657 2.06 -4.72 -0.40
C THR A 657 2.06 -3.19 -0.37
N PHE A 658 0.88 -2.57 -0.33
CA PHE A 658 0.73 -1.13 -0.11
C PHE A 658 1.19 -0.70 1.28
N ARG A 659 0.80 -1.42 2.34
CA ARG A 659 1.30 -1.16 3.71
C ARG A 659 2.82 -1.16 3.76
N ARG A 660 3.46 -2.14 3.12
CA ARG A 660 4.93 -2.21 3.05
C ARG A 660 5.51 -0.97 2.39
N TRP A 661 4.94 -0.52 1.27
CA TRP A 661 5.40 0.71 0.60
C TRP A 661 5.19 1.95 1.49
N MET A 662 4.02 2.10 2.11
CA MET A 662 3.73 3.16 3.07
C MET A 662 4.75 3.18 4.22
N SER A 663 5.09 2.03 4.80
CA SER A 663 6.08 1.92 5.86
C SER A 663 7.50 2.31 5.41
N LEU A 664 7.87 1.98 4.17
CA LEU A 664 9.14 2.40 3.57
C LEU A 664 9.17 3.92 3.35
N ALA A 665 8.12 4.47 2.76
CA ALA A 665 7.97 5.90 2.48
C ALA A 665 7.97 6.74 3.77
N ALA A 666 7.23 6.32 4.80
CA ALA A 666 7.21 6.98 6.10
C ALA A 666 8.60 7.02 6.75
N ARG A 667 9.31 5.89 6.77
CA ARG A 667 10.68 5.83 7.30
C ARG A 667 11.64 6.71 6.51
N ALA A 668 11.55 6.71 5.18
CA ALA A 668 12.37 7.55 4.32
C ALA A 668 12.12 9.04 4.58
N SER A 669 10.85 9.43 4.70
CA SER A 669 10.46 10.82 4.95
C SER A 669 10.98 11.34 6.29
N VAL A 670 10.82 10.54 7.35
CA VAL A 670 11.34 10.83 8.70
C VAL A 670 12.87 10.92 8.70
N ALA A 671 13.54 10.02 7.98
CA ALA A 671 15.00 10.04 7.88
C ALA A 671 15.53 11.27 7.11
N ALA A 672 14.72 11.84 6.22
CA ALA A 672 15.10 13.00 5.40
C ALA A 672 15.14 14.32 6.17
N GLY A 673 14.48 14.43 7.32
CA GLY A 673 14.54 15.63 8.17
C GLY A 673 13.22 16.02 8.83
N PRO A 674 13.16 17.22 9.46
CA PRO A 674 11.97 17.72 10.15
C PRO A 674 10.81 17.96 9.18
N GLU A 675 9.60 18.11 9.75
CA GLU A 675 8.33 18.22 9.01
C GLU A 675 8.22 17.17 7.89
N PRO A 676 8.29 15.86 8.25
CA PRO A 676 8.27 14.80 7.26
C PRO A 676 6.91 14.74 6.58
N LEU A 677 6.91 14.78 5.24
CA LEU A 677 5.71 14.65 4.40
C LEU A 677 5.77 13.33 3.61
N VAL A 678 4.63 12.68 3.46
CA VAL A 678 4.43 11.55 2.53
C VAL A 678 3.21 11.85 1.68
N PHE A 679 3.31 11.58 0.37
CA PHE A 679 2.22 11.77 -0.58
C PHE A 679 1.64 10.42 -1.01
N ILE A 680 0.32 10.36 -1.21
CA ILE A 680 -0.40 9.20 -1.73
C ILE A 680 -1.08 9.62 -3.04
N ASN A 681 -0.74 8.94 -4.13
CA ASN A 681 -1.46 9.00 -5.40
C ASN A 681 -2.37 7.75 -5.48
N ALA A 682 -3.65 7.81 -5.09
CA ALA A 682 -4.44 8.99 -4.73
C ALA A 682 -5.53 8.66 -3.70
N TRP A 683 -6.33 9.65 -3.31
CA TRP A 683 -7.57 9.45 -2.57
C TRP A 683 -8.60 8.69 -3.44
N ASN A 684 -8.93 9.24 -4.61
CA ASN A 684 -10.09 8.82 -5.41
C ASN A 684 -9.82 8.66 -6.91
N GLU A 685 -8.63 8.29 -7.35
CA GLU A 685 -8.40 8.01 -8.78
C GLU A 685 -8.88 6.59 -9.15
N TRP A 686 -10.20 6.44 -9.34
CA TRP A 686 -10.82 5.15 -9.68
C TRP A 686 -10.55 4.69 -11.12
N ALA A 687 -10.43 5.62 -12.08
CA ALA A 687 -10.24 5.28 -13.49
C ALA A 687 -8.80 4.82 -13.79
N GLU A 688 -7.88 5.09 -12.87
CA GLU A 688 -6.50 4.59 -12.83
C GLU A 688 -6.28 3.55 -11.74
N GLY A 689 -7.32 3.09 -11.03
CA GLY A 689 -7.23 2.05 -10.00
C GLY A 689 -6.25 2.39 -8.86
N ALA A 690 -6.02 3.68 -8.61
CA ALA A 690 -5.11 4.21 -7.60
C ALA A 690 -5.86 4.80 -6.39
N HIS A 691 -7.12 4.39 -6.18
CA HIS A 691 -7.98 4.87 -5.10
C HIS A 691 -7.58 4.30 -3.72
N LEU A 692 -7.66 5.15 -2.70
CA LEU A 692 -7.67 4.74 -1.29
C LEU A 692 -9.08 4.43 -0.79
N GLU A 693 -10.10 4.96 -1.45
CA GLU A 693 -11.50 4.82 -1.05
C GLU A 693 -11.95 3.35 -0.92
N PRO A 694 -12.95 3.05 -0.07
CA PRO A 694 -13.39 1.67 0.12
C PRO A 694 -13.96 1.03 -1.13
N ASP A 695 -13.39 -0.09 -1.55
CA ASP A 695 -13.85 -0.87 -2.70
C ASP A 695 -14.47 -2.22 -2.29
N ALA A 696 -15.13 -2.88 -3.24
CA ALA A 696 -15.79 -4.15 -2.97
C ALA A 696 -14.79 -5.25 -2.62
N ARG A 697 -13.58 -5.22 -3.17
CA ARG A 697 -12.58 -6.29 -3.02
C ARG A 697 -11.93 -6.30 -1.63
N PHE A 698 -11.51 -5.14 -1.13
CA PHE A 698 -10.73 -5.00 0.10
C PHE A 698 -11.47 -4.20 1.18
N GLY A 699 -12.62 -3.62 0.87
CA GLY A 699 -13.32 -2.70 1.77
C GLY A 699 -12.39 -1.54 2.12
N ARG A 700 -12.24 -1.26 3.41
CA ARG A 700 -11.31 -0.25 3.94
C ARG A 700 -9.84 -0.70 3.97
N GLY A 701 -9.47 -1.84 3.37
CA GLY A 701 -8.14 -2.45 3.53
C GLY A 701 -6.95 -1.52 3.27
N PHE A 702 -7.02 -0.65 2.24
CA PHE A 702 -5.98 0.34 1.96
C PHE A 702 -5.92 1.46 3.01
N LEU A 703 -7.08 1.94 3.50
CA LEU A 703 -7.15 2.91 4.59
C LEU A 703 -6.62 2.34 5.91
N GLU A 704 -7.00 1.10 6.23
CA GLU A 704 -6.47 0.36 7.37
C GLU A 704 -4.94 0.21 7.27
N ALA A 705 -4.38 0.08 6.06
CA ALA A 705 -2.93 0.03 5.85
C ALA A 705 -2.24 1.33 6.25
N VAL A 706 -2.82 2.48 5.88
CA VAL A 706 -2.35 3.81 6.29
C VAL A 706 -2.40 3.91 7.81
N CYS A 707 -3.54 3.54 8.41
CA CYS A 707 -3.76 3.60 9.85
C CYS A 707 -2.82 2.67 10.64
N ASP A 708 -2.51 1.47 10.15
CA ASP A 708 -1.59 0.56 10.83
C ASP A 708 -0.13 1.07 10.82
N VAL A 709 0.28 1.76 9.73
CA VAL A 709 1.63 2.34 9.63
C VAL A 709 1.77 3.61 10.44
N LEU A 710 0.76 4.48 10.43
CA LEU A 710 0.85 5.85 10.95
C LEU A 710 0.07 6.09 12.24
N GLY A 711 -0.81 5.16 12.64
CA GLY A 711 -1.83 5.35 13.67
C GLY A 711 -3.01 6.21 13.22
N SER A 712 -4.02 6.38 14.08
CA SER A 712 -5.06 7.40 13.90
C SER A 712 -4.61 8.75 14.49
N PRO A 713 -4.91 9.89 13.83
CA PRO A 713 -4.67 11.21 14.38
C PRO A 713 -5.46 11.35 15.71
N GLY A 714 -4.76 11.49 16.83
CA GLY A 714 -5.36 11.65 18.16
C GLY A 714 -5.13 10.51 19.16
N ALA A 715 -4.60 9.35 18.74
CA ALA A 715 -4.20 8.29 19.68
C ALA A 715 -3.11 8.78 20.68
N GLU A 716 -2.23 9.68 20.25
CA GLU A 716 -1.22 10.31 21.10
C GLU A 716 -1.80 11.24 22.18
N LYS A 717 -3.01 11.79 21.98
CA LYS A 717 -3.69 12.65 22.98
C LYS A 717 -4.37 11.84 24.09
N ILE A 718 -4.81 10.61 23.80
CA ILE A 718 -5.36 9.71 24.82
C ILE A 718 -4.25 9.19 25.74
N ALA A 719 -3.05 8.95 25.19
CA ALA A 719 -1.88 8.54 25.98
C ALA A 719 -1.27 9.67 26.86
N SER A 720 -1.52 10.94 26.54
CA SER A 720 -0.94 12.09 27.26
C SER A 720 -1.87 12.75 28.30
N GLY A 721 -3.12 12.30 28.43
CA GLY A 721 -4.02 12.73 29.52
C GLY A 721 -4.36 14.23 29.54
N VAL A 722 -4.10 14.99 28.48
CA VAL A 722 -4.44 16.42 28.41
C VAL A 722 -5.84 16.57 27.81
N PRO A 723 -6.85 17.05 28.58
CA PRO A 723 -8.18 17.28 28.04
C PRO A 723 -8.15 18.41 27.01
N HIS A 724 -8.85 18.22 25.90
CA HIS A 724 -9.19 19.31 25.00
C HIS A 724 -10.08 20.32 25.74
N PRO A 725 -9.88 21.65 25.61
CA PRO A 725 -10.82 22.61 26.15
C PRO A 725 -12.16 22.43 25.42
N ARG A 726 -13.18 21.95 26.15
CA ARG A 726 -14.55 21.85 25.66
C ARG A 726 -15.02 23.23 25.21
N SER A 727 -15.49 23.35 23.97
CA SER A 727 -16.27 24.49 23.51
C SER A 727 -17.67 24.44 24.12
N ASP A 728 -17.79 24.69 25.42
CA ASP A 728 -19.09 24.88 26.07
C ASP A 728 -19.61 26.29 25.74
N ARG A 729 -20.30 26.44 24.60
CA ARG A 729 -21.22 27.57 24.36
C ARG A 729 -22.34 27.20 23.39
N VAL A 730 -23.34 26.46 23.89
CA VAL A 730 -24.75 26.59 23.46
C VAL A 730 -25.62 26.30 24.69
N THR A 731 -26.11 27.36 25.36
CA THR A 731 -27.49 27.50 25.90
C THR A 731 -27.56 28.72 26.84
N GLN A 732 -27.92 29.87 26.29
CA GLN A 732 -29.13 30.65 26.61
C GLN A 732 -29.27 31.81 25.63
#